data_AF-A0A7K4QV47-F1
#
_entry.id   AF-A0A7K4QV47-F1
#
_cell.length_a   1.000
_cell.length_b   1.000
_cell.length_c   1.000
_cell.angle_alpha   90.00
_cell.angle_beta   90.00
_cell.angle_gamma   90.00
#
_symmetry.space_group_name_H-M   'P 1'
#
loop_
_entity.id
_entity.type
_entity.pdbx_description
1 polymer ?
#
loop_
_entity_poly.entity_id
_entity_poly.type
_entity_poly.pdbx_seq_one_letter_code
_entity_poly.pdbx_strand_id
1 'polypeptide(L)'
;GTLLNVSVSDQGRSDSLLVSWDEPEEGAKGYSLALSSLGSGRPLQNGSAGPNTTSFWFHGLTPGTRYEIEVAASLACVETVSQTITAQTSPSPVHNLSLSGGGGSSASLRAAWAHGPGQRDGYGLALYHSDSQALVRNVSLPPSASTFLFDGLLAGSEYALKVSTLTGSSQASTSVHQWTAPSIPTQLRLSPGSSTSLVASWAGAAGAAWLHLELRNLLTQTVTTTLSARRGLTSYTFQHLHPGTQYWLGLSATAGSYTVVGPNATAWTYPLSPVNVTLSSAEEQSSLQARWSIPVGHRDFYLVTLREGEDGVPTRNISVGGDNGHVTFHGLSPGKQHSVQVTVVAGPYQASAFSTAAWTEPLAPSGVSLSSQGSPHSLLASWEEAMGEGYLLSLSPAEHPVKNSSLLRGVTSFTYKGLHPGTLYTFEVSTVAGPYTSSPQCISNWTYPLPPEQLTLSNGGHSTSLQASWRAASSGSTGYTGTLLETKSQEWVRNVTVGNDWTNVTLEDLVPGRQYTLEVATVAGPYRSPVQSATDWTYPLAPAGVTLTNTRRPLGLSAFWDKAAGDVDQFHLQLYSKSHAAQRNISVGPNTHNFTFLGLSPGTQYFLKVTVLSGPYRSSSHFATEWTYPLSLANVSVQPGRRPQELHVSWVESGGGRDHLVQLSVAESLSIIRNVSVPRGVTQLDLEGLVPGSQYRVEIISQAGPHRISSQTAIGYTVPLPPRSLSASPVSTAWALAVHWETPLGQRDRYLLSVLEEGSSAPPRNLEAGKDSTNVTVPQLEPGTCYLVGIWAVAGPYHSLPKNITSCTVPAAPTNLSLVNPGSSSELYTSWNKPPGRRDHYRITLYNLSTQSRVQVQTLSPDAQNITWTHLEAGSRFAVQVTAVKGSSEASSINVTQWTYPLAPANLTLGSPSASVLLASWAAAGRGAEGFVVDVYDTASGTRVGHTVLGGNARSHIFKSLSPGTLYSVAVRATAGLFHASTPNLTHCTRECDALLA
;
A
#
# COMPACT_ATOMS: atom_id res chain seq x y z
N GLY A 1 68.23 -23.88 199.79
CA GLY A 1 67.07 -24.44 199.08
C GLY A 1 67.23 -24.15 197.61
N THR A 2 67.33 -25.19 196.79
CA THR A 2 67.58 -25.15 195.33
C THR A 2 66.30 -25.46 194.53
N LEU A 3 66.09 -24.81 193.36
CA LEU A 3 64.90 -24.89 192.46
C LEU A 3 65.25 -25.57 191.10
N LEU A 4 64.26 -26.21 190.42
CA LEU A 4 64.34 -26.84 189.06
C LEU A 4 63.94 -25.85 187.92
N ASN A 5 64.32 -26.08 186.64
CA ASN A 5 64.01 -25.23 185.45
C ASN A 5 63.55 -26.07 184.22
N VAL A 6 62.53 -25.67 183.39
CA VAL A 6 61.86 -26.50 182.32
C VAL A 6 61.52 -25.73 180.98
N SER A 7 61.56 -26.37 179.78
CA SER A 7 61.26 -25.80 178.40
C SER A 7 60.55 -26.76 177.39
N VAL A 8 59.90 -26.28 176.29
CA VAL A 8 59.07 -27.08 175.30
C VAL A 8 59.16 -26.68 173.79
N SER A 9 59.06 -27.63 172.81
CA SER A 9 59.01 -27.40 171.32
C SER A 9 58.21 -28.48 170.51
N ASP A 10 57.63 -28.12 169.32
CA ASP A 10 56.85 -29.02 168.42
C ASP A 10 57.57 -29.49 167.13
N GLN A 11 58.71 -28.86 166.79
CA GLN A 11 59.51 -29.10 165.56
C GLN A 11 58.72 -29.27 164.25
N GLY A 12 57.59 -28.57 164.08
CA GLY A 12 56.77 -28.66 162.86
C GLY A 12 56.02 -29.99 162.69
N ARG A 13 55.96 -30.82 163.73
CA ARG A 13 55.08 -31.98 163.79
C ARG A 13 53.74 -31.58 164.38
N SER A 14 52.66 -32.10 163.79
CA SER A 14 51.31 -31.76 164.21
C SER A 14 50.83 -32.57 165.42
N ASP A 15 51.59 -33.57 165.91
CA ASP A 15 51.14 -34.56 166.89
C ASP A 15 52.09 -34.87 168.07
N SER A 16 53.14 -34.07 168.29
CA SER A 16 54.11 -34.32 169.38
C SER A 16 54.74 -33.07 169.97
N LEU A 17 55.09 -33.10 171.27
CA LEU A 17 55.79 -32.03 171.99
C LEU A 17 56.98 -32.58 172.80
N LEU A 18 58.14 -31.93 172.74
CA LEU A 18 59.35 -32.27 173.51
C LEU A 18 59.47 -31.36 174.73
N VAL A 19 59.77 -31.91 175.91
CA VAL A 19 60.02 -31.19 177.16
C VAL A 19 61.42 -31.49 177.70
N SER A 20 62.09 -30.50 178.29
CA SER A 20 63.47 -30.59 178.81
C SER A 20 63.70 -29.77 180.08
N TRP A 21 64.54 -30.23 181.03
CA TRP A 21 64.77 -29.63 182.36
C TRP A 21 66.18 -29.87 182.93
N ASP A 22 66.59 -29.13 183.99
CA ASP A 22 67.94 -29.18 184.60
C ASP A 22 68.07 -30.09 185.87
N GLU A 23 69.28 -30.53 186.22
CA GLU A 23 69.58 -31.43 187.36
C GLU A 23 69.84 -30.67 188.69
N PRO A 24 69.23 -31.06 189.84
CA PRO A 24 69.35 -30.33 191.11
C PRO A 24 70.66 -30.65 191.89
N GLU A 25 71.21 -29.66 192.61
CA GLU A 25 72.56 -29.73 193.23
C GLU A 25 72.78 -30.83 194.28
N GLU A 26 71.76 -31.25 195.03
CA GLU A 26 71.90 -32.31 196.06
C GLU A 26 71.76 -33.74 195.50
N GLY A 27 71.61 -33.91 194.19
CA GLY A 27 71.42 -35.20 193.54
C GLY A 27 70.00 -35.74 193.72
N ALA A 28 69.26 -35.86 192.62
CA ALA A 28 67.91 -36.43 192.61
C ALA A 28 67.94 -37.96 192.49
N LYS A 29 67.00 -38.64 193.16
CA LYS A 29 66.75 -40.09 192.99
C LYS A 29 65.86 -40.42 191.79
N GLY A 30 65.21 -39.42 191.19
CA GLY A 30 64.38 -39.55 189.98
C GLY A 30 63.36 -38.41 189.81
N TYR A 31 62.76 -38.35 188.61
CA TYR A 31 61.78 -37.33 188.21
C TYR A 31 60.43 -37.94 187.81
N SER A 32 59.34 -37.22 188.05
CA SER A 32 58.01 -37.52 187.55
C SER A 32 57.46 -36.36 186.72
N LEU A 33 56.92 -36.64 185.54
CA LEU A 33 56.31 -35.68 184.62
C LEU A 33 54.81 -35.95 184.46
N ALA A 34 54.02 -34.90 184.25
CA ALA A 34 52.60 -35.01 183.91
C ALA A 34 52.24 -33.98 182.84
N LEU A 35 51.67 -34.39 181.71
CA LEU A 35 51.07 -33.49 180.71
C LEU A 35 49.56 -33.49 180.87
N SER A 36 48.97 -32.32 181.01
CA SER A 36 47.53 -32.06 181.08
C SER A 36 47.09 -31.21 179.90
N SER A 37 45.81 -31.29 179.53
CA SER A 37 45.25 -30.29 178.62
C SER A 37 45.05 -29.01 179.40
N LEU A 38 45.51 -27.89 178.86
CA LEU A 38 45.37 -26.59 179.48
C LEU A 38 43.87 -26.32 179.77
N GLY A 39 43.51 -26.21 181.06
CA GLY A 39 42.15 -25.94 181.52
C GLY A 39 41.35 -27.13 182.07
N SER A 40 41.79 -28.39 181.91
CA SER A 40 41.09 -29.54 182.50
C SER A 40 41.73 -30.07 183.79
N GLY A 41 42.99 -29.71 184.07
CA GLY A 41 43.74 -30.12 185.26
C GLY A 41 43.95 -31.64 185.42
N ARG A 42 43.43 -32.46 184.49
CA ARG A 42 43.60 -33.91 184.51
C ARG A 42 44.92 -34.28 183.83
N PRO A 43 45.78 -35.07 184.48
CA PRO A 43 46.95 -35.63 183.82
C PRO A 43 46.50 -36.53 182.66
N LEU A 44 46.87 -36.18 181.42
CA LEU A 44 46.67 -36.96 180.18
C LEU A 44 47.75 -38.01 179.98
N GLN A 45 49.00 -37.65 180.27
CA GLN A 45 50.15 -38.56 180.19
C GLN A 45 51.06 -38.32 181.38
N ASN A 46 51.46 -39.39 182.07
CA ASN A 46 52.44 -39.35 183.15
C ASN A 46 53.73 -40.02 182.67
N GLY A 47 54.87 -39.42 183.00
CA GLY A 47 56.19 -39.95 182.73
C GLY A 47 56.98 -40.09 184.03
N SER A 48 57.91 -41.02 184.05
CA SER A 48 58.98 -41.05 185.05
C SER A 48 60.31 -41.11 184.33
N ALA A 49 61.28 -40.37 184.87
CA ALA A 49 62.61 -40.26 184.32
C ALA A 49 63.62 -40.67 185.40
N GLY A 50 64.62 -41.43 184.98
CA GLY A 50 65.71 -41.83 185.86
C GLY A 50 66.52 -40.64 186.34
N PRO A 51 67.39 -40.81 187.34
CA PRO A 51 68.15 -39.72 187.95
C PRO A 51 69.01 -38.95 186.94
N ASN A 52 69.53 -39.60 185.89
CA ASN A 52 70.42 -38.98 184.89
C ASN A 52 69.68 -38.44 183.65
N THR A 53 68.35 -38.29 183.69
CA THR A 53 67.55 -37.90 182.51
C THR A 53 66.98 -36.48 182.66
N THR A 54 67.23 -35.64 181.64
CA THR A 54 66.86 -34.21 181.60
C THR A 54 65.84 -33.86 180.50
N SER A 55 65.22 -34.84 179.82
CA SER A 55 64.21 -34.58 178.78
C SER A 55 63.21 -35.72 178.56
N PHE A 56 62.04 -35.40 177.98
CA PHE A 56 60.91 -36.33 177.75
C PHE A 56 59.99 -35.87 176.59
N TRP A 57 59.48 -36.81 175.80
CA TRP A 57 58.52 -36.52 174.71
C TRP A 57 57.09 -36.92 175.06
N PHE A 58 56.14 -36.07 174.67
CA PHE A 58 54.71 -36.38 174.64
C PHE A 58 54.27 -36.58 173.18
N HIS A 59 53.62 -37.72 172.92
CA HIS A 59 53.18 -38.15 171.59
C HIS A 59 51.68 -38.41 171.55
N GLY A 60 51.09 -38.32 170.35
CA GLY A 60 49.66 -38.57 170.13
C GLY A 60 48.78 -37.36 170.40
N LEU A 61 49.32 -36.16 170.14
CA LEU A 61 48.65 -34.88 170.38
C LEU A 61 47.78 -34.49 169.17
N THR A 62 46.72 -33.72 169.40
CA THR A 62 45.80 -33.27 168.34
C THR A 62 46.37 -32.04 167.62
N PRO A 63 46.50 -32.07 166.28
CA PRO A 63 46.96 -30.94 165.46
C PRO A 63 46.24 -29.62 165.76
N GLY A 64 47.00 -28.54 165.86
CA GLY A 64 46.49 -27.21 166.23
C GLY A 64 46.18 -26.98 167.72
N THR A 65 46.43 -27.93 168.65
CA THR A 65 45.93 -27.87 170.05
C THR A 65 46.99 -27.43 171.08
N ARG A 66 46.57 -26.85 172.22
CA ARG A 66 47.43 -26.35 173.33
C ARG A 66 47.46 -27.28 174.56
N TYR A 67 48.62 -27.49 175.18
CA TYR A 67 48.86 -28.39 176.33
C TYR A 67 49.64 -27.74 177.49
N GLU A 68 49.55 -28.29 178.71
CA GLU A 68 50.21 -27.90 179.97
C GLU A 68 51.01 -29.08 180.56
N ILE A 69 52.17 -28.84 181.20
CA ILE A 69 53.16 -29.87 181.53
C ILE A 69 53.85 -29.59 182.87
N GLU A 70 53.82 -30.53 183.82
CA GLU A 70 54.45 -30.48 185.14
C GLU A 70 55.65 -31.46 185.24
N VAL A 71 56.72 -31.06 185.93
CA VAL A 71 57.94 -31.84 186.21
C VAL A 71 58.28 -31.76 187.70
N ALA A 72 58.47 -32.90 188.37
CA ALA A 72 58.79 -33.00 189.80
C ALA A 72 60.01 -33.90 190.06
N ALA A 73 60.87 -33.55 191.02
CA ALA A 73 62.11 -34.24 191.40
C ALA A 73 62.10 -34.72 192.87
N SER A 74 62.70 -35.88 193.15
CA SER A 74 62.74 -36.53 194.48
C SER A 74 64.16 -36.55 195.10
N LEU A 75 64.32 -36.06 196.35
CA LEU A 75 65.64 -35.91 197.04
C LEU A 75 65.86 -36.95 198.17
N ALA A 76 67.12 -37.12 198.60
CA ALA A 76 67.56 -38.23 199.47
C ALA A 76 67.09 -38.16 200.94
N CYS A 77 66.89 -36.96 201.49
CA CYS A 77 66.32 -36.72 202.83
C CYS A 77 64.87 -36.23 202.71
N VAL A 78 63.95 -37.11 202.33
CA VAL A 78 62.48 -36.96 202.43
C VAL A 78 61.91 -35.55 202.12
N GLU A 79 62.40 -34.87 201.08
CA GLU A 79 61.80 -33.66 200.48
C GLU A 79 61.72 -33.79 198.93
N THR A 80 60.68 -33.22 198.28
CA THR A 80 60.42 -33.25 196.81
C THR A 80 60.12 -31.84 196.26
N VAL A 81 60.54 -31.51 195.02
CA VAL A 81 60.41 -30.17 194.37
C VAL A 81 59.77 -30.27 192.96
N SER A 82 58.84 -29.38 192.55
CA SER A 82 58.14 -29.42 191.22
C SER A 82 57.94 -28.07 190.47
N GLN A 83 57.70 -28.08 189.14
CA GLN A 83 57.48 -26.92 188.23
C GLN A 83 56.58 -27.20 186.98
N THR A 84 55.88 -26.20 186.39
CA THR A 84 54.86 -26.35 185.28
C THR A 84 55.02 -25.36 184.05
N ILE A 85 54.69 -25.74 182.78
CA ILE A 85 54.80 -24.95 181.49
C ILE A 85 53.72 -25.29 180.39
N THR A 86 53.52 -24.48 179.31
CA THR A 86 52.49 -24.69 178.22
C THR A 86 53.01 -24.58 176.75
N ALA A 87 52.39 -25.25 175.74
CA ALA A 87 52.77 -25.23 174.28
C ALA A 87 51.65 -25.62 173.26
N GLN A 88 51.78 -25.34 171.94
CA GLN A 88 50.80 -25.63 170.84
C GLN A 88 51.38 -26.40 169.63
N THR A 89 50.62 -27.30 168.98
CA THR A 89 51.01 -28.06 167.76
C THR A 89 50.57 -27.43 166.43
N SER A 90 51.24 -27.70 165.31
CA SER A 90 50.94 -27.21 163.93
C SER A 90 49.67 -27.79 163.24
N PRO A 91 49.06 -27.14 162.20
CA PRO A 91 47.82 -27.57 161.52
C PRO A 91 48.01 -28.51 160.32
N SER A 92 46.93 -29.21 159.91
CA SER A 92 46.91 -30.10 158.73
C SER A 92 46.44 -29.42 157.42
N PRO A 93 47.03 -29.73 156.24
CA PRO A 93 46.59 -29.20 154.94
C PRO A 93 45.24 -29.78 154.45
N VAL A 94 44.63 -29.15 153.44
CA VAL A 94 43.40 -29.65 152.77
C VAL A 94 43.65 -30.89 151.91
N HIS A 95 42.62 -31.71 151.73
CA HIS A 95 42.65 -32.92 150.89
C HIS A 95 41.65 -32.80 149.71
N ASN A 96 41.80 -33.63 148.67
CA ASN A 96 40.89 -33.68 147.50
C ASN A 96 40.67 -32.34 146.77
N LEU A 97 41.75 -31.58 146.52
CA LEU A 97 41.67 -30.33 145.76
C LEU A 97 41.41 -30.60 144.26
N SER A 98 40.38 -29.97 143.69
CA SER A 98 40.00 -30.08 142.27
C SER A 98 39.66 -28.72 141.66
N LEU A 99 39.91 -28.56 140.35
CA LEU A 99 39.57 -27.39 139.53
C LEU A 99 38.90 -27.83 138.22
N SER A 100 37.63 -27.49 138.02
CA SER A 100 36.82 -27.95 136.87
C SER A 100 36.05 -26.80 136.23
N GLY A 101 36.07 -26.68 134.90
CA GLY A 101 35.22 -25.76 134.15
C GLY A 101 33.79 -26.28 134.08
N GLY A 102 32.83 -25.58 134.68
CA GLY A 102 31.43 -25.96 134.61
C GLY A 102 30.95 -26.00 133.14
N GLY A 103 30.60 -27.18 132.64
CA GLY A 103 29.95 -27.37 131.33
C GLY A 103 30.76 -26.92 130.09
N GLY A 104 32.09 -26.90 130.14
CA GLY A 104 32.90 -26.42 129.01
C GLY A 104 32.78 -24.90 128.78
N SER A 105 32.50 -24.14 129.84
CA SER A 105 32.50 -22.68 129.78
C SER A 105 33.84 -22.13 129.27
N SER A 106 33.76 -21.15 128.38
CA SER A 106 34.93 -20.43 127.86
C SER A 106 35.47 -19.36 128.82
N ALA A 107 34.88 -19.19 130.02
CA ALA A 107 35.20 -18.06 130.90
C ALA A 107 35.12 -18.32 132.41
N SER A 108 34.97 -19.57 132.87
CA SER A 108 34.86 -19.86 134.30
C SER A 108 35.44 -21.22 134.73
N LEU A 109 35.98 -21.28 135.95
CA LEU A 109 36.54 -22.49 136.60
C LEU A 109 36.09 -22.58 138.06
N ARG A 110 35.65 -23.77 138.51
CA ARG A 110 35.19 -24.04 139.87
C ARG A 110 36.22 -24.87 140.65
N ALA A 111 36.57 -24.41 141.85
CA ALA A 111 37.45 -25.07 142.80
C ALA A 111 36.67 -25.77 143.93
N ALA A 112 37.12 -26.95 144.36
CA ALA A 112 36.55 -27.70 145.48
C ALA A 112 37.62 -28.49 146.26
N TRP A 113 37.49 -28.60 147.59
CA TRP A 113 38.41 -29.31 148.48
C TRP A 113 37.72 -29.83 149.77
N ALA A 114 38.38 -30.74 150.49
CA ALA A 114 37.96 -31.30 151.77
C ALA A 114 38.88 -30.84 152.93
N HIS A 115 38.33 -30.71 154.14
CA HIS A 115 39.04 -30.19 155.31
C HIS A 115 40.05 -31.21 155.91
N GLY A 116 41.15 -30.72 156.49
CA GLY A 116 42.11 -31.53 157.26
C GLY A 116 41.74 -31.68 158.76
N PRO A 117 42.24 -32.72 159.46
CA PRO A 117 41.99 -32.96 160.89
C PRO A 117 42.66 -31.92 161.80
N GLY A 118 42.07 -31.65 162.98
CA GLY A 118 42.56 -30.67 163.96
C GLY A 118 41.77 -29.35 163.98
N GLN A 119 42.18 -28.41 164.84
CA GLN A 119 41.64 -27.05 164.82
C GLN A 119 42.17 -26.27 163.60
N ARG A 120 41.38 -25.32 163.07
CA ARG A 120 41.72 -24.43 161.95
C ARG A 120 40.96 -23.12 162.04
N ASP A 121 41.62 -22.03 161.65
CA ASP A 121 41.08 -20.67 161.67
C ASP A 121 40.53 -20.24 160.29
N GLY A 122 41.01 -20.82 159.19
CA GLY A 122 40.54 -20.49 157.84
C GLY A 122 41.37 -21.08 156.68
N TYR A 123 41.04 -20.67 155.44
CA TYR A 123 41.74 -21.04 154.21
C TYR A 123 42.19 -19.83 153.38
N GLY A 124 43.29 -19.94 152.64
CA GLY A 124 43.72 -18.94 151.63
C GLY A 124 43.88 -19.57 150.24
N LEU A 125 43.20 -19.03 149.21
CA LEU A 125 43.19 -19.50 147.82
C LEU A 125 43.88 -18.49 146.89
N ALA A 126 44.80 -18.96 146.04
CA ALA A 126 45.46 -18.15 145.01
C ALA A 126 45.38 -18.83 143.63
N LEU A 127 44.77 -18.19 142.63
CA LEU A 127 44.68 -18.66 141.24
C LEU A 127 45.63 -17.85 140.34
N TYR A 128 46.40 -18.54 139.51
CA TYR A 128 47.38 -18.00 138.58
C TYR A 128 47.00 -18.38 137.13
N HIS A 129 47.32 -17.52 136.16
CA HIS A 129 47.23 -17.87 134.73
C HIS A 129 48.54 -18.54 134.31
N SER A 130 48.49 -19.75 133.74
CA SER A 130 49.68 -20.59 133.54
C SER A 130 50.73 -19.94 132.64
N ASP A 131 50.32 -19.34 131.52
CA ASP A 131 51.27 -18.78 130.55
C ASP A 131 51.97 -17.52 131.07
N SER A 132 51.25 -16.69 131.81
CA SER A 132 51.78 -15.41 132.31
C SER A 132 52.31 -15.47 133.73
N GLN A 133 52.08 -16.59 134.44
CA GLN A 133 52.32 -16.77 135.87
C GLN A 133 51.72 -15.66 136.75
N ALA A 134 50.79 -14.86 136.20
CA ALA A 134 50.18 -13.74 136.88
C ALA A 134 49.14 -14.25 137.87
N LEU A 135 49.16 -13.71 139.09
CA LEU A 135 48.12 -13.96 140.07
C LEU A 135 46.81 -13.30 139.60
N VAL A 136 45.84 -14.13 139.24
CA VAL A 136 44.53 -13.74 138.72
C VAL A 136 43.59 -13.40 139.88
N ARG A 137 43.59 -14.21 140.95
CA ARG A 137 42.72 -14.02 142.13
C ARG A 137 43.40 -14.53 143.40
N ASN A 138 43.22 -13.82 144.52
CA ASN A 138 43.64 -14.25 145.85
C ASN A 138 42.52 -13.97 146.87
N VAL A 139 42.10 -14.99 147.63
CA VAL A 139 40.90 -14.93 148.49
C VAL A 139 41.13 -15.71 149.78
N SER A 140 40.81 -15.11 150.92
CA SER A 140 40.77 -15.78 152.24
C SER A 140 39.34 -16.18 152.60
N LEU A 141 39.15 -17.42 153.06
CA LEU A 141 37.85 -18.02 153.35
C LEU A 141 37.75 -18.50 154.81
N PRO A 142 36.54 -18.52 155.38
CA PRO A 142 36.30 -19.03 156.72
C PRO A 142 36.56 -20.55 156.83
N PRO A 143 36.74 -21.09 158.05
CA PRO A 143 37.16 -22.48 158.27
C PRO A 143 36.12 -23.53 157.84
N SER A 144 34.89 -23.13 157.55
CA SER A 144 33.80 -23.98 157.03
C SER A 144 33.77 -24.09 155.49
N ALA A 145 34.57 -23.32 154.75
CA ALA A 145 34.49 -23.28 153.28
C ALA A 145 35.15 -24.50 152.61
N SER A 146 34.48 -25.05 151.59
CA SER A 146 34.94 -26.22 150.80
C SER A 146 34.91 -26.03 149.28
N THR A 147 34.37 -24.92 148.77
CA THR A 147 34.30 -24.63 147.32
C THR A 147 34.42 -23.14 147.01
N PHE A 148 34.85 -22.79 145.79
CA PHE A 148 34.92 -21.42 145.27
C PHE A 148 34.81 -21.38 143.73
N LEU A 149 34.22 -20.34 143.14
CA LEU A 149 34.09 -20.18 141.67
C LEU A 149 34.93 -19.00 141.18
N PHE A 150 35.73 -19.22 140.14
CA PHE A 150 36.46 -18.20 139.40
C PHE A 150 35.73 -17.89 138.09
N ASP A 151 35.30 -16.64 137.94
CA ASP A 151 34.63 -16.10 136.76
C ASP A 151 35.49 -15.03 136.05
N GLY A 152 35.13 -14.70 134.81
CA GLY A 152 35.82 -13.67 134.02
C GLY A 152 37.16 -14.13 133.42
N LEU A 153 37.30 -15.41 133.12
CA LEU A 153 38.52 -16.00 132.56
C LEU A 153 38.57 -15.88 131.02
N LEU A 154 39.76 -15.97 130.45
CA LEU A 154 39.98 -15.96 129.00
C LEU A 154 39.59 -17.30 128.38
N ALA A 155 39.05 -17.29 127.15
CA ALA A 155 38.66 -18.47 126.39
C ALA A 155 39.86 -19.19 125.77
N GLY A 156 39.93 -20.51 125.93
CA GLY A 156 41.04 -21.32 125.44
C GLY A 156 42.34 -21.16 126.23
N SER A 157 42.27 -20.85 127.53
CA SER A 157 43.42 -20.52 128.40
C SER A 157 43.54 -21.43 129.63
N GLU A 158 44.76 -21.66 130.12
CA GLU A 158 45.07 -22.54 131.27
C GLU A 158 45.34 -21.75 132.58
N TYR A 159 44.88 -22.29 133.72
CA TYR A 159 44.99 -21.68 135.05
C TYR A 159 45.45 -22.67 136.15
N ALA A 160 46.16 -22.19 137.18
CA ALA A 160 46.72 -22.94 138.31
C ALA A 160 46.21 -22.42 139.68
N LEU A 161 45.76 -23.28 140.60
CA LEU A 161 45.20 -22.93 141.91
C LEU A 161 46.05 -23.46 143.07
N LYS A 162 46.27 -22.66 144.13
CA LYS A 162 46.89 -23.04 145.41
C LYS A 162 45.95 -22.74 146.60
N VAL A 163 45.83 -23.67 147.57
CA VAL A 163 44.97 -23.56 148.77
C VAL A 163 45.77 -23.82 150.04
N SER A 164 45.65 -22.96 151.06
CA SER A 164 46.41 -23.01 152.33
C SER A 164 45.48 -23.03 153.56
N THR A 165 45.75 -23.85 154.57
CA THR A 165 45.02 -23.97 155.86
C THR A 165 45.77 -23.21 156.96
N LEU A 166 45.07 -22.45 157.80
CA LEU A 166 45.64 -21.51 158.76
C LEU A 166 45.27 -21.88 160.22
N THR A 167 46.22 -21.85 161.18
CA THR A 167 45.98 -21.85 162.65
C THR A 167 46.99 -20.97 163.39
N GLY A 168 46.53 -19.93 164.08
CA GLY A 168 47.40 -18.96 164.76
C GLY A 168 48.44 -18.41 163.79
N SER A 169 49.72 -18.63 164.08
CA SER A 169 50.85 -18.23 163.23
C SER A 169 51.34 -19.33 162.25
N SER A 170 50.69 -20.50 162.22
CA SER A 170 51.12 -21.66 161.42
C SER A 170 50.19 -21.92 160.22
N GLN A 171 50.74 -22.41 159.09
CA GLN A 171 49.97 -22.70 157.87
C GLN A 171 50.47 -23.93 157.07
N ALA A 172 49.59 -24.57 156.28
CA ALA A 172 49.92 -25.72 155.40
C ALA A 172 49.14 -25.69 154.05
N SER A 173 49.74 -26.01 152.89
CA SER A 173 49.14 -25.74 151.54
C SER A 173 49.23 -26.85 150.46
N THR A 174 48.36 -26.84 149.42
CA THR A 174 48.25 -27.76 148.23
C THR A 174 47.85 -27.05 146.91
N SER A 175 48.05 -27.64 145.70
CA SER A 175 47.78 -26.99 144.37
C SER A 175 47.29 -27.89 143.18
N VAL A 176 46.66 -27.34 142.10
CA VAL A 176 46.09 -28.02 140.87
C VAL A 176 45.99 -27.11 139.60
N HIS A 177 45.82 -27.62 138.36
CA HIS A 177 45.72 -26.85 137.07
C HIS A 177 44.51 -27.23 136.15
N GLN A 178 43.99 -26.32 135.27
CA GLN A 178 42.87 -26.57 134.31
C GLN A 178 42.70 -25.54 133.14
N TRP A 179 42.13 -25.94 131.97
CA TRP A 179 41.82 -25.10 130.77
C TRP A 179 40.35 -24.63 130.63
N THR A 180 40.12 -23.50 129.94
CA THR A 180 38.81 -23.03 129.42
C THR A 180 38.60 -23.38 127.92
N ALA A 181 37.36 -23.45 127.44
CA ALA A 181 37.03 -23.81 126.03
C ALA A 181 37.12 -22.63 125.02
N PRO A 182 37.29 -22.86 123.70
CA PRO A 182 37.33 -21.81 122.65
C PRO A 182 35.93 -21.32 122.22
N SER A 183 35.85 -20.18 121.52
CA SER A 183 34.57 -19.63 121.02
C SER A 183 34.12 -20.23 119.67
N ILE A 184 32.80 -20.23 119.42
CA ILE A 184 32.17 -20.81 118.22
C ILE A 184 32.33 -19.89 117.00
N PRO A 185 32.83 -20.37 115.84
CA PRO A 185 32.85 -19.60 114.61
C PRO A 185 31.44 -19.22 114.12
N THR A 186 31.27 -18.00 113.59
CA THR A 186 30.00 -17.43 113.12
C THR A 186 30.15 -16.80 111.73
N GLN A 187 29.03 -16.53 111.04
CA GLN A 187 28.98 -15.81 109.74
C GLN A 187 29.74 -16.47 108.57
N LEU A 188 29.66 -17.79 108.40
CA LEU A 188 30.25 -18.43 107.21
C LEU A 188 29.53 -18.01 105.92
N ARG A 189 30.28 -17.51 104.94
CA ARG A 189 29.80 -17.20 103.58
C ARG A 189 30.66 -17.89 102.54
N LEU A 190 30.03 -18.39 101.47
CA LEU A 190 30.69 -18.95 100.29
C LEU A 190 30.16 -18.22 99.05
N SER A 191 31.03 -17.60 98.26
CA SER A 191 30.67 -16.81 97.08
C SER A 191 31.45 -17.22 95.84
N PRO A 192 30.89 -17.11 94.62
CA PRO A 192 31.61 -17.34 93.38
C PRO A 192 32.76 -16.35 93.19
N GLY A 193 33.94 -16.85 92.83
CA GLY A 193 35.07 -16.01 92.41
C GLY A 193 35.22 -15.96 90.89
N SER A 194 35.22 -17.13 90.25
CA SER A 194 35.37 -17.28 88.80
C SER A 194 34.66 -18.56 88.32
N SER A 195 34.87 -18.96 87.07
CA SER A 195 34.45 -20.28 86.59
C SER A 195 35.18 -21.44 87.28
N THR A 196 36.28 -21.20 87.99
CA THR A 196 37.09 -22.24 88.63
C THR A 196 37.45 -21.93 90.08
N SER A 197 36.77 -20.97 90.73
CA SER A 197 37.09 -20.59 92.11
C SER A 197 35.88 -20.18 92.94
N LEU A 198 35.95 -20.46 94.25
CA LEU A 198 34.99 -20.04 95.27
C LEU A 198 35.73 -19.38 96.45
N VAL A 199 35.14 -18.36 97.04
CA VAL A 199 35.71 -17.61 98.18
C VAL A 199 34.88 -17.85 99.43
N ALA A 200 35.53 -18.29 100.50
CA ALA A 200 34.94 -18.53 101.81
C ALA A 200 35.36 -17.47 102.84
N SER A 201 34.47 -17.04 103.73
CA SER A 201 34.78 -16.10 104.81
C SER A 201 33.94 -16.36 106.08
N TRP A 202 34.49 -16.05 107.27
CA TRP A 202 33.87 -16.32 108.59
C TRP A 202 34.40 -15.37 109.70
N ALA A 203 33.73 -15.35 110.85
CA ALA A 203 34.04 -14.54 112.04
C ALA A 203 34.00 -15.36 113.36
N GLY A 204 34.42 -14.81 114.51
CA GLY A 204 34.09 -15.35 115.84
C GLY A 204 34.89 -16.54 116.40
N ALA A 205 36.11 -16.83 115.92
CA ALA A 205 36.93 -17.96 116.37
C ALA A 205 37.99 -17.60 117.44
N ALA A 206 37.63 -16.85 118.48
CA ALA A 206 38.53 -16.45 119.57
C ALA A 206 38.92 -17.65 120.47
N GLY A 207 40.17 -17.69 120.91
CA GLY A 207 40.71 -18.78 121.74
C GLY A 207 40.94 -20.10 120.98
N ALA A 208 40.57 -20.20 119.70
CA ALA A 208 40.81 -21.38 118.87
C ALA A 208 42.28 -21.46 118.41
N ALA A 209 42.92 -22.60 118.64
CA ALA A 209 44.25 -22.92 118.13
C ALA A 209 44.22 -23.30 116.64
N TRP A 210 43.18 -24.04 116.22
CA TRP A 210 43.00 -24.49 114.85
C TRP A 210 41.56 -24.35 114.33
N LEU A 211 41.45 -24.07 113.03
CA LEU A 211 40.22 -24.05 112.23
C LEU A 211 40.28 -25.15 111.17
N HIS A 212 39.22 -25.92 110.99
CA HIS A 212 39.13 -26.99 109.98
C HIS A 212 37.99 -26.68 109.00
N LEU A 213 38.30 -26.60 107.71
CA LEU A 213 37.37 -26.35 106.61
C LEU A 213 37.24 -27.60 105.74
N GLU A 214 36.03 -27.91 105.30
CA GLU A 214 35.75 -29.05 104.43
C GLU A 214 34.85 -28.64 103.26
N LEU A 215 35.39 -28.63 102.04
CA LEU A 215 34.63 -28.33 100.81
C LEU A 215 34.29 -29.61 100.05
N ARG A 216 33.02 -29.77 99.64
CA ARG A 216 32.47 -30.94 98.94
C ARG A 216 31.81 -30.55 97.61
N ASN A 217 32.12 -31.24 96.52
CA ASN A 217 31.37 -31.11 95.26
C ASN A 217 30.02 -31.84 95.37
N LEU A 218 28.90 -31.14 95.18
CA LEU A 218 27.56 -31.71 95.35
C LEU A 218 27.11 -32.60 94.19
N LEU A 219 27.65 -32.42 92.98
CA LEU A 219 27.30 -33.21 91.81
C LEU A 219 27.92 -34.60 91.85
N THR A 220 29.19 -34.67 92.26
CA THR A 220 29.99 -35.91 92.20
C THR A 220 30.20 -36.56 93.56
N GLN A 221 29.93 -35.85 94.67
CA GLN A 221 30.18 -36.29 96.05
C GLN A 221 31.63 -36.72 96.36
N THR A 222 32.58 -36.56 95.44
CA THR A 222 33.90 -37.20 95.48
C THR A 222 35.06 -36.28 95.86
N VAL A 223 34.91 -34.96 95.73
CA VAL A 223 36.00 -34.02 96.02
C VAL A 223 35.80 -33.41 97.40
N THR A 224 36.51 -33.94 98.40
CA THR A 224 36.64 -33.36 99.75
C THR A 224 37.98 -32.64 99.86
N THR A 225 38.01 -31.32 99.65
CA THR A 225 39.18 -30.53 100.03
C THR A 225 39.05 -30.14 101.49
N THR A 226 39.82 -30.81 102.35
CA THR A 226 39.92 -30.50 103.78
C THR A 226 41.14 -29.63 104.05
N LEU A 227 40.97 -28.53 104.77
CA LEU A 227 42.03 -27.59 105.13
C LEU A 227 42.04 -27.35 106.64
N SER A 228 43.19 -27.51 107.28
CA SER A 228 43.40 -27.10 108.69
C SER A 228 44.29 -25.86 108.76
N ALA A 229 43.76 -24.79 109.32
CA ALA A 229 44.40 -23.48 109.45
C ALA A 229 44.71 -23.16 110.92
N ARG A 230 45.88 -22.54 111.18
CA ARG A 230 46.25 -22.03 112.52
C ARG A 230 45.51 -20.72 112.83
N ARG A 231 45.45 -20.36 114.13
CA ARG A 231 44.83 -19.12 114.65
C ARG A 231 45.09 -17.89 113.76
N GLY A 232 44.04 -17.13 113.42
CA GLY A 232 44.13 -15.82 112.75
C GLY A 232 43.51 -15.68 111.35
N LEU A 233 43.07 -16.76 110.70
CA LEU A 233 42.40 -16.68 109.39
C LEU A 233 40.89 -16.38 109.49
N THR A 234 40.40 -15.49 108.62
CA THR A 234 38.98 -15.09 108.49
C THR A 234 38.40 -15.34 107.09
N SER A 235 39.22 -15.68 106.10
CA SER A 235 38.78 -16.05 104.75
C SER A 235 39.76 -16.99 104.04
N TYR A 236 39.28 -17.71 103.04
CA TYR A 236 40.05 -18.63 102.21
C TYR A 236 39.45 -18.78 100.81
N THR A 237 40.29 -18.84 99.77
CA THR A 237 39.83 -19.03 98.39
C THR A 237 40.17 -20.42 97.89
N PHE A 238 39.15 -21.16 97.47
CA PHE A 238 39.27 -22.45 96.81
C PHE A 238 39.47 -22.24 95.31
N GLN A 239 40.58 -22.74 94.78
CA GLN A 239 40.96 -22.67 93.36
C GLN A 239 40.86 -24.05 92.71
N HIS A 240 40.92 -24.10 91.37
CA HIS A 240 40.87 -25.34 90.57
C HIS A 240 39.56 -26.14 90.68
N LEU A 241 38.45 -25.42 90.80
CA LEU A 241 37.09 -25.97 90.80
C LEU A 241 36.55 -26.13 89.38
N HIS A 242 35.49 -26.93 89.23
CA HIS A 242 34.87 -27.20 87.92
C HIS A 242 33.88 -26.08 87.58
N PRO A 243 33.85 -25.56 86.33
CA PRO A 243 32.86 -24.57 85.89
C PRO A 243 31.42 -25.06 85.95
N GLY A 244 30.51 -24.12 86.24
CA GLY A 244 29.07 -24.37 86.32
C GLY A 244 28.66 -25.40 87.39
N THR A 245 29.45 -25.59 88.45
CA THR A 245 29.28 -26.67 89.43
C THR A 245 28.98 -26.15 90.83
N GLN A 246 28.10 -26.84 91.57
CA GLN A 246 27.72 -26.49 92.95
C GLN A 246 28.59 -27.18 94.01
N TYR A 247 28.99 -26.44 95.04
CA TYR A 247 29.82 -26.92 96.16
C TYR A 247 29.20 -26.60 97.54
N TRP A 248 29.54 -27.41 98.55
CA TRP A 248 29.17 -27.28 99.97
C TRP A 248 30.41 -27.10 100.85
N LEU A 249 30.36 -26.27 101.89
CA LEU A 249 31.47 -25.97 102.82
C LEU A 249 31.06 -26.09 104.29
N GLY A 250 31.86 -26.76 105.13
CA GLY A 250 31.74 -26.77 106.61
C GLY A 250 32.98 -26.22 107.33
N LEU A 251 32.80 -25.69 108.56
CA LEU A 251 33.86 -25.08 109.40
C LEU A 251 33.81 -25.58 110.86
N SER A 252 34.95 -25.87 111.51
CA SER A 252 35.04 -26.20 112.95
C SER A 252 36.31 -25.64 113.63
N ALA A 253 36.30 -25.45 114.96
CA ALA A 253 37.36 -24.82 115.76
C ALA A 253 37.81 -25.68 116.96
N THR A 254 39.10 -25.64 117.35
CA THR A 254 39.66 -26.47 118.44
C THR A 254 40.63 -25.71 119.35
N ALA A 255 40.65 -26.00 120.66
CA ALA A 255 41.65 -25.53 121.63
C ALA A 255 41.81 -26.50 122.82
N GLY A 256 43.05 -26.92 123.10
CA GLY A 256 43.30 -28.00 124.05
C GLY A 256 42.57 -29.28 123.64
N SER A 257 41.83 -29.89 124.57
CA SER A 257 40.95 -31.03 124.31
C SER A 257 39.54 -30.65 123.82
N TYR A 258 39.23 -29.36 123.66
CA TYR A 258 37.89 -28.91 123.28
C TYR A 258 37.80 -28.68 121.75
N THR A 259 36.75 -29.22 121.14
CA THR A 259 36.41 -29.03 119.72
C THR A 259 34.97 -28.52 119.60
N VAL A 260 34.74 -27.50 118.77
CA VAL A 260 33.43 -26.89 118.54
C VAL A 260 33.13 -26.78 117.04
N VAL A 261 31.96 -27.28 116.64
CA VAL A 261 31.51 -27.28 115.24
C VAL A 261 30.83 -25.95 114.89
N GLY A 262 31.13 -25.39 113.71
CA GLY A 262 30.59 -24.15 113.18
C GLY A 262 29.57 -24.33 112.04
N PRO A 263 29.14 -23.23 111.39
CA PRO A 263 28.10 -23.23 110.33
C PRO A 263 28.56 -23.83 108.98
N ASN A 264 27.61 -24.05 108.05
CA ASN A 264 27.84 -24.54 106.68
C ASN A 264 27.29 -23.59 105.58
N ALA A 265 27.76 -23.70 104.33
CA ALA A 265 27.35 -22.85 103.19
C ALA A 265 27.45 -23.56 101.82
N THR A 266 26.70 -23.11 100.79
CA THR A 266 26.77 -23.64 99.41
C THR A 266 26.86 -22.55 98.34
N ALA A 267 27.58 -22.77 97.24
CA ALA A 267 27.69 -21.84 96.10
C ALA A 267 28.00 -22.54 94.77
N TRP A 268 27.70 -21.89 93.64
CA TRP A 268 28.03 -22.35 92.28
C TRP A 268 29.24 -21.60 91.72
N THR A 269 30.03 -22.23 90.86
CA THR A 269 31.01 -21.57 89.98
C THR A 269 30.35 -21.07 88.69
N TYR A 270 30.91 -20.05 88.03
CA TYR A 270 30.38 -19.54 86.76
C TYR A 270 30.57 -20.55 85.59
N PRO A 271 29.61 -20.66 84.64
CA PRO A 271 29.81 -21.43 83.41
C PRO A 271 30.72 -20.70 82.41
N LEU A 272 31.33 -21.44 81.48
CA LEU A 272 32.17 -20.89 80.39
C LEU A 272 31.34 -20.60 79.14
N SER A 273 31.57 -19.47 78.47
CA SER A 273 30.85 -19.12 77.23
C SER A 273 31.19 -20.08 76.07
N PRO A 274 30.25 -20.32 75.13
CA PRO A 274 30.52 -21.07 73.90
C PRO A 274 31.59 -20.40 73.03
N VAL A 275 32.34 -21.18 72.26
CA VAL A 275 33.40 -20.70 71.34
C VAL A 275 33.06 -21.13 69.90
N ASN A 276 33.53 -20.41 68.89
CA ASN A 276 33.28 -20.68 67.45
C ASN A 276 31.79 -20.65 67.05
N VAL A 277 31.07 -19.60 67.45
CA VAL A 277 29.66 -19.43 67.05
C VAL A 277 29.60 -18.93 65.61
N THR A 278 29.09 -19.76 64.70
CA THR A 278 28.95 -19.45 63.26
C THR A 278 27.51 -19.61 62.80
N LEU A 279 27.09 -18.77 61.85
CA LEU A 279 25.79 -18.86 61.18
C LEU A 279 26.04 -18.95 59.66
N SER A 280 25.51 -19.99 59.01
CA SER A 280 25.65 -20.21 57.57
C SER A 280 24.33 -20.63 56.94
N SER A 281 24.21 -20.51 55.62
CA SER A 281 23.08 -21.10 54.88
C SER A 281 23.06 -22.62 55.06
N ALA A 282 21.85 -23.18 55.14
CA ALA A 282 21.63 -24.62 55.14
C ALA A 282 21.00 -25.07 53.80
N GLU A 283 20.69 -26.36 53.66
CA GLU A 283 20.30 -26.95 52.36
C GLU A 283 19.00 -26.36 51.76
N GLU A 284 18.11 -25.78 52.58
CA GLU A 284 16.88 -25.15 52.11
C GLU A 284 17.04 -23.63 51.97
N GLN A 285 16.50 -23.05 50.89
CA GLN A 285 16.54 -21.61 50.55
C GLN A 285 16.06 -20.64 51.64
N SER A 286 15.29 -21.12 52.62
CA SER A 286 14.75 -20.34 53.75
C SER A 286 15.32 -20.76 55.12
N SER A 287 16.48 -21.41 55.13
CA SER A 287 17.07 -22.00 56.34
C SER A 287 18.49 -21.52 56.64
N LEU A 288 18.77 -21.25 57.91
CA LEU A 288 20.10 -20.92 58.41
C LEU A 288 20.50 -21.89 59.53
N GLN A 289 21.74 -22.38 59.53
CA GLN A 289 22.28 -23.26 60.55
C GLN A 289 23.29 -22.52 61.43
N ALA A 290 23.04 -22.55 62.75
CA ALA A 290 23.94 -22.07 63.78
C ALA A 290 24.76 -23.23 64.35
N ARG A 291 26.06 -23.04 64.53
CA ARG A 291 27.01 -24.04 65.07
C ARG A 291 27.92 -23.41 66.10
N TRP A 292 28.27 -24.15 67.15
CA TRP A 292 29.21 -23.72 68.20
C TRP A 292 29.97 -24.90 68.81
N SER A 293 31.10 -24.61 69.45
CA SER A 293 31.88 -25.58 70.22
C SER A 293 31.38 -25.66 71.66
N ILE A 294 31.26 -26.87 72.18
CA ILE A 294 30.72 -27.17 73.52
C ILE A 294 31.80 -26.86 74.60
N PRO A 295 31.62 -25.85 75.48
CA PRO A 295 32.55 -25.55 76.57
C PRO A 295 32.67 -26.66 77.62
N VAL A 296 33.85 -26.74 78.24
CA VAL A 296 34.13 -27.63 79.37
C VAL A 296 33.41 -27.17 80.65
N GLY A 297 32.94 -28.13 81.46
CA GLY A 297 32.17 -27.86 82.68
C GLY A 297 30.71 -28.28 82.58
N HIS A 298 30.01 -28.20 83.71
CA HIS A 298 28.61 -28.57 83.81
C HIS A 298 27.71 -27.45 83.27
N ARG A 299 26.62 -27.84 82.61
CA ARG A 299 25.68 -26.95 81.92
C ARG A 299 24.35 -27.67 81.77
N ASP A 300 23.26 -26.93 81.94
CA ASP A 300 21.92 -27.47 81.89
C ASP A 300 21.42 -27.53 80.43
N PHE A 301 21.56 -26.41 79.70
CA PHE A 301 21.16 -26.27 78.29
C PHE A 301 21.81 -25.06 77.62
N TYR A 302 21.69 -24.98 76.30
CA TYR A 302 21.95 -23.77 75.51
C TYR A 302 20.63 -23.10 75.12
N LEU A 303 20.55 -21.79 75.28
CA LEU A 303 19.51 -20.95 74.71
C LEU A 303 20.08 -20.24 73.49
N VAL A 304 19.59 -20.60 72.30
CA VAL A 304 20.01 -20.02 71.03
C VAL A 304 18.96 -19.03 70.54
N THR A 305 19.33 -17.77 70.39
CA THR A 305 18.43 -16.70 69.97
C THR A 305 18.86 -16.15 68.60
N LEU A 306 17.97 -16.24 67.62
CA LEU A 306 18.13 -15.65 66.30
C LEU A 306 17.66 -14.20 66.34
N ARG A 307 18.42 -13.31 65.71
CA ARG A 307 18.15 -11.88 65.60
C ARG A 307 18.14 -11.48 64.13
N GLU A 308 17.30 -10.53 63.77
CA GLU A 308 17.17 -10.01 62.40
C GLU A 308 17.87 -8.64 62.32
N GLY A 309 18.91 -8.51 61.51
CA GLY A 309 19.77 -7.31 61.45
C GLY A 309 20.90 -7.30 62.49
N GLU A 310 21.80 -6.32 62.35
CA GLU A 310 23.00 -6.19 63.19
C GLU A 310 22.68 -5.72 64.62
N ASP A 311 21.64 -4.89 64.78
CA ASP A 311 21.17 -4.32 66.06
C ASP A 311 19.80 -4.86 66.53
N GLY A 312 19.34 -5.97 65.95
CA GLY A 312 17.90 -6.29 65.92
C GLY A 312 17.32 -7.22 66.97
N VAL A 313 16.00 -7.09 67.11
CA VAL A 313 15.08 -7.77 68.02
C VAL A 313 15.22 -9.30 67.94
N PRO A 314 15.19 -10.03 69.06
CA PRO A 314 15.15 -11.49 69.05
C PRO A 314 13.90 -11.97 68.33
N THR A 315 14.08 -12.65 67.20
CA THR A 315 12.99 -13.16 66.36
C THR A 315 12.60 -14.58 66.71
N ARG A 316 13.56 -15.40 67.17
CA ARG A 316 13.28 -16.81 67.52
C ARG A 316 14.25 -17.34 68.57
N ASN A 317 13.73 -17.98 69.61
CA ASN A 317 14.52 -18.61 70.65
C ASN A 317 14.32 -20.13 70.63
N ILE A 318 15.41 -20.89 70.66
CA ILE A 318 15.38 -22.35 70.72
C ILE A 318 16.24 -22.79 71.90
N SER A 319 15.66 -23.63 72.76
CA SER A 319 16.40 -24.33 73.81
C SER A 319 16.96 -25.64 73.26
N VAL A 320 18.24 -25.86 73.45
CA VAL A 320 18.96 -27.03 72.96
C VAL A 320 19.67 -27.70 74.13
N GLY A 321 19.61 -29.03 74.22
CA GLY A 321 20.27 -29.78 75.30
C GLY A 321 21.77 -29.52 75.37
N GLY A 322 22.35 -29.67 76.57
CA GLY A 322 23.75 -29.35 76.84
C GLY A 322 24.77 -30.09 75.96
N ASP A 323 24.42 -31.20 75.31
CA ASP A 323 25.33 -31.98 74.46
C ASP A 323 25.24 -31.64 72.97
N ASN A 324 24.36 -30.72 72.58
CA ASN A 324 24.18 -30.32 71.19
C ASN A 324 25.01 -29.07 70.86
N GLY A 325 25.78 -29.14 69.77
CA GLY A 325 26.60 -28.04 69.24
C GLY A 325 26.05 -27.32 68.00
N HIS A 326 24.80 -27.58 67.61
CA HIS A 326 24.18 -26.95 66.44
C HIS A 326 22.65 -26.85 66.56
N VAL A 327 22.07 -25.92 65.80
CA VAL A 327 20.62 -25.80 65.57
C VAL A 327 20.35 -25.21 64.19
N THR A 328 19.29 -25.67 63.52
CA THR A 328 18.85 -25.12 62.23
C THR A 328 17.55 -24.34 62.41
N PHE A 329 17.48 -23.15 61.84
CA PHE A 329 16.30 -22.29 61.79
C PHE A 329 15.63 -22.45 60.42
N HIS A 330 14.41 -22.96 60.38
CA HIS A 330 13.62 -23.13 59.15
C HIS A 330 12.54 -22.04 59.02
N GLY A 331 12.13 -21.74 57.78
CA GLY A 331 11.02 -20.83 57.49
C GLY A 331 11.36 -19.36 57.74
N LEU A 332 12.59 -18.97 57.46
CA LEU A 332 13.04 -17.58 57.52
C LEU A 332 12.62 -16.83 56.26
N SER A 333 12.41 -15.52 56.39
CA SER A 333 12.12 -14.68 55.24
C SER A 333 13.34 -14.63 54.29
N PRO A 334 13.16 -14.90 52.98
CA PRO A 334 14.21 -14.79 51.96
C PRO A 334 14.82 -13.39 51.88
N GLY A 335 16.10 -13.29 51.53
CA GLY A 335 16.80 -12.01 51.29
C GLY A 335 17.03 -11.12 52.51
N LYS A 336 17.04 -11.68 53.73
CA LYS A 336 17.25 -10.93 54.99
C LYS A 336 18.53 -11.33 55.71
N GLN A 337 19.10 -10.37 56.43
CA GLN A 337 20.29 -10.54 57.26
C GLN A 337 19.91 -10.98 58.68
N HIS A 338 20.58 -12.02 59.19
CA HIS A 338 20.37 -12.56 60.53
C HIS A 338 21.68 -12.75 61.29
N SER A 339 21.65 -12.68 62.63
CA SER A 339 22.75 -13.03 63.53
C SER A 339 22.24 -13.94 64.65
N VAL A 340 23.12 -14.76 65.26
CA VAL A 340 22.72 -15.68 66.33
C VAL A 340 23.51 -15.44 67.62
N GLN A 341 22.82 -15.49 68.77
CA GLN A 341 23.42 -15.48 70.10
C GLN A 341 23.18 -16.83 70.78
N VAL A 342 24.26 -17.49 71.21
CA VAL A 342 24.21 -18.75 71.94
C VAL A 342 24.55 -18.48 73.40
N THR A 343 23.64 -18.83 74.31
CA THR A 343 23.80 -18.63 75.77
C THR A 343 23.83 -19.97 76.48
N VAL A 344 24.91 -20.29 77.20
CA VAL A 344 24.97 -21.45 78.09
C VAL A 344 24.37 -21.08 79.45
N VAL A 345 23.61 -22.00 80.04
CA VAL A 345 22.99 -21.85 81.36
C VAL A 345 23.48 -22.97 82.28
N ALA A 346 23.91 -22.63 83.49
CA ALA A 346 24.26 -23.58 84.56
C ALA A 346 23.78 -23.02 85.90
N GLY A 347 22.69 -23.59 86.44
CA GLY A 347 22.02 -23.08 87.63
C GLY A 347 21.56 -21.62 87.44
N PRO A 348 21.88 -20.69 88.36
CA PRO A 348 21.47 -19.29 88.26
C PRO A 348 22.36 -18.44 87.33
N TYR A 349 23.40 -19.01 86.71
CA TYR A 349 24.40 -18.26 85.95
C TYR A 349 24.35 -18.59 84.45
N GLN A 350 24.64 -17.58 83.64
CA GLN A 350 24.58 -17.65 82.18
C GLN A 350 25.81 -16.98 81.54
N ALA A 351 26.25 -17.49 80.38
CA ALA A 351 27.33 -16.91 79.58
C ALA A 351 27.03 -17.03 78.08
N SER A 352 27.22 -15.95 77.31
CA SER A 352 26.78 -15.89 75.90
C SER A 352 27.89 -15.52 74.91
N ALA A 353 27.74 -15.97 73.66
CA ALA A 353 28.59 -15.62 72.52
C ALA A 353 27.74 -15.33 71.26
N PHE A 354 28.25 -14.51 70.34
CA PHE A 354 27.55 -14.05 69.12
C PHE A 354 28.24 -14.56 67.84
N SER A 355 27.48 -14.76 66.78
CA SER A 355 27.99 -15.01 65.42
C SER A 355 28.18 -13.72 64.62
N THR A 356 28.92 -13.82 63.52
CA THR A 356 28.81 -12.87 62.40
C THR A 356 27.45 -13.00 61.72
N ALA A 357 27.00 -11.94 61.05
CA ALA A 357 25.73 -11.95 60.34
C ALA A 357 25.79 -12.76 59.03
N ALA A 358 24.69 -13.41 58.66
CA ALA A 358 24.53 -14.19 57.44
C ALA A 358 23.21 -13.85 56.74
N TRP A 359 23.16 -14.04 55.42
CA TRP A 359 21.99 -13.74 54.58
C TRP A 359 21.22 -15.01 54.20
N THR A 360 19.90 -14.92 54.14
CA THR A 360 19.05 -15.91 53.45
C THR A 360 19.06 -15.67 51.93
N GLU A 361 18.95 -16.73 51.13
CA GLU A 361 18.93 -16.59 49.67
C GLU A 361 17.69 -15.78 49.21
N PRO A 362 17.82 -14.86 48.25
CA PRO A 362 16.70 -14.07 47.75
C PRO A 362 15.84 -14.88 46.76
N LEU A 363 14.53 -14.63 46.77
CA LEU A 363 13.58 -15.26 45.85
C LEU A 363 13.44 -14.42 44.57
N ALA A 364 13.34 -15.08 43.42
CA ALA A 364 13.11 -14.40 42.15
C ALA A 364 11.78 -13.64 42.15
N PRO A 365 11.69 -12.46 41.50
CA PRO A 365 10.48 -11.66 41.53
C PRO A 365 9.35 -12.32 40.74
N SER A 366 8.14 -12.30 41.29
CA SER A 366 6.92 -12.84 40.67
C SER A 366 6.23 -11.82 39.76
N GLY A 367 5.27 -12.26 38.95
CA GLY A 367 4.46 -11.36 38.12
C GLY A 367 5.24 -10.60 37.03
N VAL A 368 6.36 -11.17 36.55
CA VAL A 368 7.18 -10.53 35.51
C VAL A 368 6.39 -10.40 34.22
N SER A 369 6.23 -9.17 33.75
CA SER A 369 5.55 -8.85 32.50
C SER A 369 6.40 -7.90 31.66
N LEU A 370 6.34 -8.06 30.35
CA LEU A 370 7.01 -7.20 29.38
C LEU A 370 5.98 -6.73 28.38
N SER A 371 5.71 -5.43 28.33
CA SER A 371 4.69 -4.84 27.46
C SER A 371 5.27 -3.71 26.62
N SER A 372 4.97 -3.72 25.32
CA SER A 372 5.35 -2.63 24.41
C SER A 372 4.42 -1.43 24.48
N GLN A 373 3.22 -1.56 25.05
CA GLN A 373 2.22 -0.48 25.17
C GLN A 373 1.97 0.32 23.88
N GLY A 374 2.06 -0.31 22.70
CA GLY A 374 1.88 0.39 21.41
C GLY A 374 3.13 1.12 20.90
N SER A 375 4.25 1.06 21.61
CA SER A 375 5.48 1.79 21.24
C SER A 375 6.43 0.97 20.37
N PRO A 376 6.98 1.56 19.30
CA PRO A 376 8.02 0.92 18.48
C PRO A 376 9.41 1.00 19.10
N HIS A 377 9.65 1.89 20.07
CA HIS A 377 10.99 2.17 20.60
C HIS A 377 11.15 1.90 22.10
N SER A 378 10.12 1.35 22.75
CA SER A 378 10.18 1.08 24.18
C SER A 378 9.46 -0.19 24.60
N LEU A 379 9.99 -0.82 25.64
CA LEU A 379 9.35 -1.90 26.38
C LEU A 379 9.29 -1.51 27.85
N LEU A 380 8.11 -1.66 28.45
CA LEU A 380 7.91 -1.56 29.88
C LEU A 380 8.04 -2.96 30.47
N ALA A 381 9.09 -3.19 31.24
CA ALA A 381 9.18 -4.34 32.12
C ALA A 381 8.54 -3.99 33.47
N SER A 382 7.74 -4.90 34.03
CA SER A 382 7.20 -4.78 35.38
C SER A 382 7.23 -6.12 36.09
N TRP A 383 7.36 -6.09 37.41
CA TRP A 383 7.40 -7.25 38.28
C TRP A 383 6.86 -6.89 39.66
N GLU A 384 6.49 -7.88 40.45
CA GLU A 384 6.07 -7.68 41.83
C GLU A 384 7.29 -7.46 42.74
N GLU A 385 7.09 -6.71 43.81
CA GLU A 385 8.17 -6.42 44.75
C GLU A 385 8.65 -7.70 45.45
N ALA A 386 9.94 -8.00 45.34
CA ALA A 386 10.60 -9.10 46.00
C ALA A 386 11.51 -8.63 47.15
N MET A 387 11.78 -9.55 48.08
CA MET A 387 12.56 -9.31 49.28
C MET A 387 14.07 -9.46 48.97
N GLY A 388 14.81 -8.35 49.07
CA GLY A 388 16.25 -8.24 48.78
C GLY A 388 16.70 -6.77 48.76
N GLU A 389 17.94 -6.49 48.41
CA GLU A 389 18.51 -5.13 48.33
C GLU A 389 18.22 -4.43 47.00
N GLY A 390 17.97 -5.19 45.93
CA GLY A 390 17.68 -4.64 44.61
C GLY A 390 17.47 -5.71 43.54
N TYR A 391 17.43 -5.25 42.29
CA TYR A 391 17.21 -6.07 41.10
C TYR A 391 18.35 -5.88 40.10
N LEU A 392 18.78 -6.99 39.50
CA LEU A 392 19.64 -7.00 38.32
C LEU A 392 18.77 -7.31 37.10
N LEU A 393 18.80 -6.40 36.13
CA LEU A 393 17.98 -6.46 34.93
C LEU A 393 18.88 -6.59 33.70
N SER A 394 18.47 -7.46 32.79
CA SER A 394 19.13 -7.73 31.53
C SER A 394 18.07 -7.65 30.44
N LEU A 395 18.31 -6.83 29.40
CA LEU A 395 17.48 -6.83 28.19
C LEU A 395 18.40 -7.07 26.99
N SER A 396 18.15 -8.15 26.26
CA SER A 396 18.91 -8.50 25.06
C SER A 396 17.96 -8.75 23.88
N PRO A 397 18.24 -8.20 22.68
CA PRO A 397 17.75 -8.80 21.46
C PRO A 397 18.37 -10.20 21.35
N ALA A 398 17.63 -11.17 20.82
CA ALA A 398 18.00 -12.60 20.83
C ALA A 398 19.41 -12.95 20.29
N GLU A 399 20.14 -12.00 19.68
CA GLU A 399 21.46 -12.22 19.07
C GLU A 399 22.62 -11.31 19.55
N HIS A 400 22.41 -10.14 20.18
CA HIS A 400 23.49 -9.16 20.49
C HIS A 400 23.21 -8.25 21.72
N PRO A 401 24.11 -7.29 22.08
CA PRO A 401 24.59 -7.13 23.45
C PRO A 401 23.51 -6.71 24.48
N VAL A 402 23.69 -7.23 25.69
CA VAL A 402 22.79 -7.06 26.84
C VAL A 402 22.89 -5.64 27.41
N LYS A 403 21.74 -4.96 27.55
CA LYS A 403 21.64 -3.75 28.39
C LYS A 403 21.43 -4.19 29.84
N ASN A 404 22.52 -4.18 30.61
CA ASN A 404 22.47 -4.45 32.04
C ASN A 404 22.06 -3.18 32.81
N SER A 405 21.17 -3.33 33.79
CA SER A 405 20.76 -2.25 34.68
C SER A 405 20.61 -2.80 36.10
N SER A 406 21.09 -2.04 37.08
CA SER A 406 20.95 -2.36 38.50
C SER A 406 19.98 -1.37 39.13
N LEU A 407 18.90 -1.87 39.73
CA LEU A 407 17.90 -1.04 40.40
C LEU A 407 17.86 -1.35 41.88
N LEU A 408 17.62 -0.32 42.68
CA LEU A 408 17.41 -0.45 44.12
C LEU A 408 16.03 -1.05 44.41
N ARG A 409 15.88 -1.62 45.61
CA ARG A 409 14.59 -2.07 46.14
C ARG A 409 13.55 -0.94 46.11
N GLY A 410 12.30 -1.26 45.78
CA GLY A 410 11.17 -0.33 45.68
C GLY A 410 10.79 0.06 44.24
N VAL A 411 11.64 -0.25 43.26
CA VAL A 411 11.30 -0.11 41.85
C VAL A 411 10.71 -1.42 41.33
N THR A 412 9.45 -1.39 40.90
CA THR A 412 8.69 -2.55 40.36
C THR A 412 8.45 -2.47 38.85
N SER A 413 8.95 -1.41 38.20
CA SER A 413 8.84 -1.25 36.75
C SER A 413 10.00 -0.44 36.19
N PHE A 414 10.42 -0.79 34.98
CA PHE A 414 11.49 -0.09 34.27
C PHE A 414 11.19 -0.04 32.77
N THR A 415 11.28 1.16 32.19
CA THR A 415 11.07 1.36 30.75
C THR A 415 12.41 1.42 30.02
N TYR A 416 12.66 0.43 29.17
CA TYR A 416 13.75 0.49 28.21
C TYR A 416 13.33 1.36 27.03
N LYS A 417 14.12 2.42 26.73
CA LYS A 417 13.90 3.33 25.60
C LYS A 417 15.01 3.19 24.57
N GLY A 418 14.73 3.63 23.34
CA GLY A 418 15.68 3.59 22.22
C GLY A 418 15.93 2.17 21.73
N LEU A 419 14.89 1.33 21.74
CA LEU A 419 14.92 -0.01 21.19
C LEU A 419 14.64 0.02 19.68
N HIS A 420 15.14 -0.99 18.96
CA HIS A 420 14.81 -1.22 17.56
C HIS A 420 13.34 -1.67 17.40
N PRO A 421 12.58 -1.05 16.49
CA PRO A 421 11.20 -1.44 16.17
C PRO A 421 11.07 -2.84 15.60
N GLY A 422 9.93 -3.47 15.85
CA GLY A 422 9.61 -4.81 15.34
C GLY A 422 10.59 -5.89 15.78
N THR A 423 11.34 -5.73 16.86
CA THR A 423 12.38 -6.67 17.29
C THR A 423 11.92 -7.43 18.53
N LEU A 424 12.21 -8.74 18.58
CA LEU A 424 11.98 -9.59 19.75
C LEU A 424 13.09 -9.37 20.79
N TYR A 425 12.71 -8.92 21.98
CA TYR A 425 13.61 -8.77 23.11
C TYR A 425 13.29 -9.79 24.19
N THR A 426 14.35 -10.35 24.78
CA THR A 426 14.28 -11.19 25.97
C THR A 426 14.71 -10.37 27.18
N PHE A 427 13.83 -10.29 28.18
CA PHE A 427 14.03 -9.61 29.44
C PHE A 427 14.29 -10.64 30.54
N GLU A 428 15.33 -10.38 31.33
CA GLU A 428 15.70 -11.18 32.49
C GLU A 428 15.78 -10.31 33.74
N VAL A 429 15.20 -10.78 34.85
CA VAL A 429 15.27 -10.09 36.14
C VAL A 429 15.62 -11.06 37.26
N SER A 430 16.57 -10.64 38.11
CA SER A 430 17.01 -11.38 39.31
C SER A 430 17.03 -10.46 40.52
N THR A 431 16.73 -10.98 41.71
CA THR A 431 16.86 -10.25 42.97
C THR A 431 18.23 -10.45 43.58
N VAL A 432 18.75 -9.41 44.21
CA VAL A 432 20.08 -9.40 44.83
C VAL A 432 19.91 -9.17 46.33
N ALA A 433 20.60 -9.96 47.17
CA ALA A 433 20.69 -9.74 48.62
C ALA A 433 22.10 -10.11 49.10
N GLY A 434 22.92 -9.10 49.43
CA GLY A 434 24.34 -9.31 49.72
C GLY A 434 25.09 -9.97 48.55
N PRO A 435 25.85 -11.06 48.77
CA PRO A 435 26.56 -11.77 47.70
C PRO A 435 25.67 -12.73 46.88
N TYR A 436 24.40 -12.91 47.24
CA TYR A 436 23.51 -13.90 46.63
C TYR A 436 22.60 -13.27 45.58
N THR A 437 22.40 -14.00 44.48
CA THR A 437 21.50 -13.65 43.38
C THR A 437 20.48 -14.78 43.19
N SER A 438 19.21 -14.42 43.00
CA SER A 438 18.17 -15.41 42.70
C SER A 438 18.34 -15.99 41.31
N SER A 439 17.63 -17.09 41.01
CA SER A 439 17.45 -17.55 39.62
C SER A 439 16.77 -16.45 38.78
N PRO A 440 17.23 -16.21 37.53
CA PRO A 440 16.62 -15.21 36.66
C PRO A 440 15.23 -15.64 36.20
N GLN A 441 14.29 -14.70 36.14
CA GLN A 441 13.01 -14.87 35.46
C GLN A 441 13.09 -14.29 34.05
N CYS A 442 12.79 -15.11 33.04
CA CYS A 442 12.93 -14.76 31.63
C CYS A 442 11.56 -14.61 30.95
N ILE A 443 11.34 -13.51 30.24
CA ILE A 443 10.15 -13.30 29.38
C ILE A 443 10.57 -12.61 28.08
N SER A 444 9.91 -12.94 26.97
CA SER A 444 10.19 -12.32 25.67
C SER A 444 8.96 -11.58 25.13
N ASN A 445 9.16 -10.40 24.54
CA ASN A 445 8.11 -9.69 23.82
C ASN A 445 8.67 -8.81 22.68
N TRP A 446 7.83 -8.50 21.71
CA TRP A 446 8.14 -7.70 20.53
C TRP A 446 7.88 -6.21 20.77
N THR A 447 8.74 -5.34 20.23
CA THR A 447 8.40 -3.92 20.02
C THR A 447 7.44 -3.76 18.84
N TYR A 448 6.62 -2.70 18.82
CA TYR A 448 5.72 -2.47 17.67
C TYR A 448 6.54 -2.22 16.39
N PRO A 449 6.11 -2.76 15.24
CA PRO A 449 6.76 -2.45 13.98
C PRO A 449 6.37 -1.06 13.47
N LEU A 450 7.28 -0.39 12.76
CA LEU A 450 6.99 0.87 12.06
C LEU A 450 6.29 0.59 10.73
N PRO A 451 5.37 1.47 10.28
CA PRO A 451 4.70 1.31 8.98
C PRO A 451 5.71 1.32 7.82
N PRO A 452 5.36 0.71 6.68
CA PRO A 452 6.24 0.69 5.51
C PRO A 452 6.45 2.13 4.98
N GLU A 453 7.71 2.49 4.71
CA GLU A 453 8.05 3.82 4.20
C GLU A 453 7.88 3.90 2.69
N GLN A 454 7.43 5.06 2.20
CA GLN A 454 7.29 5.35 0.76
C GLN A 454 6.47 4.31 0.01
N LEU A 455 5.33 3.88 0.59
CA LEU A 455 4.38 3.05 -0.13
C LEU A 455 3.88 3.80 -1.37
N THR A 456 4.20 3.28 -2.54
CA THR A 456 3.74 3.79 -3.83
C THR A 456 3.01 2.69 -4.57
N LEU A 457 1.95 3.08 -5.27
CA LEU A 457 1.21 2.24 -6.19
C LEU A 457 1.41 2.82 -7.59
N SER A 458 1.77 1.98 -8.54
CA SER A 458 2.01 2.41 -9.92
C SER A 458 1.51 1.37 -10.91
N ASN A 459 0.86 1.78 -11.99
CA ASN A 459 0.46 0.84 -13.05
C ASN A 459 1.59 0.45 -14.01
N GLY A 460 2.68 1.23 -14.11
CA GLY A 460 3.78 0.95 -15.04
C GLY A 460 3.37 0.89 -16.52
N GLY A 461 2.20 1.42 -16.89
CA GLY A 461 1.62 1.30 -18.24
C GLY A 461 0.75 0.04 -18.45
N HIS A 462 0.55 -0.80 -17.43
CA HIS A 462 -0.24 -2.01 -17.52
C HIS A 462 -1.72 -1.76 -17.22
N SER A 463 -2.60 -2.39 -18.00
CA SER A 463 -4.05 -2.17 -17.91
C SER A 463 -4.77 -3.04 -16.89
N THR A 464 -4.20 -4.17 -16.49
CA THR A 464 -4.83 -5.14 -15.58
C THR A 464 -4.00 -5.41 -14.35
N SER A 465 -2.97 -4.60 -14.10
CA SER A 465 -2.09 -4.80 -12.95
C SER A 465 -1.59 -3.50 -12.35
N LEU A 466 -1.38 -3.53 -11.03
CA LEU A 466 -0.73 -2.45 -10.27
C LEU A 466 0.48 -3.03 -9.53
N GLN A 467 1.61 -2.36 -9.64
CA GLN A 467 2.81 -2.67 -8.88
C GLN A 467 2.86 -1.75 -7.66
N ALA A 468 2.80 -2.37 -6.48
CA ALA A 468 3.05 -1.71 -5.22
C ALA A 468 4.51 -1.87 -4.85
N SER A 469 5.13 -0.82 -4.34
CA SER A 469 6.50 -0.83 -3.84
C SER A 469 6.63 0.01 -2.59
N TRP A 470 7.50 -0.40 -1.68
CA TRP A 470 7.81 0.29 -0.44
C TRP A 470 9.27 0.05 -0.06
N ARG A 471 9.83 0.89 0.81
CA ARG A 471 11.12 0.58 1.43
C ARG A 471 10.92 -0.42 2.55
N ALA A 472 11.87 -1.34 2.66
CA ALA A 472 11.90 -2.29 3.76
C ALA A 472 11.88 -1.54 5.10
N ALA A 473 10.98 -1.94 5.99
CA ALA A 473 10.95 -1.43 7.36
C ALA A 473 12.23 -1.86 8.12
N SER A 474 12.54 -1.16 9.20
CA SER A 474 13.72 -1.43 10.05
C SER A 474 13.85 -2.92 10.40
N SER A 475 15.10 -3.40 10.46
CA SER A 475 15.48 -4.79 10.76
C SER A 475 14.74 -5.33 11.99
N GLY A 476 13.82 -6.28 11.78
CA GLY A 476 13.01 -6.91 12.82
C GLY A 476 11.65 -7.43 12.34
N SER A 477 11.05 -6.82 11.33
CA SER A 477 9.73 -7.23 10.84
C SER A 477 9.71 -8.65 10.25
N THR A 478 8.61 -9.37 10.46
CA THR A 478 8.40 -10.74 9.97
C THR A 478 7.67 -10.79 8.62
N GLY A 479 7.09 -9.67 8.17
CA GLY A 479 6.47 -9.55 6.85
C GLY A 479 5.54 -8.34 6.72
N TYR A 480 4.82 -8.29 5.59
CA TYR A 480 3.83 -7.25 5.29
C TYR A 480 2.48 -7.90 4.99
N THR A 481 1.43 -7.26 5.47
CA THR A 481 0.06 -7.66 5.15
C THR A 481 -0.72 -6.43 4.70
N GLY A 482 -1.48 -6.55 3.64
CA GLY A 482 -2.28 -5.47 3.11
C GLY A 482 -3.57 -5.92 2.47
N THR A 483 -4.44 -4.95 2.20
CA THR A 483 -5.76 -5.13 1.61
C THR A 483 -5.92 -4.19 0.43
N LEU A 484 -6.29 -4.75 -0.72
CA LEU A 484 -6.61 -4.00 -1.92
C LEU A 484 -8.12 -3.76 -1.97
N LEU A 485 -8.49 -2.50 -2.12
CA LEU A 485 -9.86 -2.01 -2.14
C LEU A 485 -10.12 -1.27 -3.46
N GLU A 486 -11.33 -1.38 -3.99
CA GLU A 486 -11.78 -0.44 -5.02
C GLU A 486 -12.08 0.92 -4.37
N THR A 487 -11.44 2.00 -4.83
CA THR A 487 -11.42 3.27 -4.10
C THR A 487 -12.81 3.91 -3.96
N LYS A 488 -13.67 3.81 -4.98
CA LYS A 488 -14.98 4.49 -4.99
C LYS A 488 -16.04 3.74 -4.17
N SER A 489 -16.12 2.42 -4.34
CA SER A 489 -17.12 1.58 -3.67
C SER A 489 -16.68 1.13 -2.28
N GLN A 490 -15.37 1.21 -1.99
CA GLN A 490 -14.75 0.58 -0.82
C GLN A 490 -14.98 -0.94 -0.76
N GLU A 491 -15.24 -1.57 -1.91
CA GLU A 491 -15.37 -3.03 -1.99
C GLU A 491 -14.01 -3.70 -1.85
N TRP A 492 -14.03 -4.82 -1.10
CA TRP A 492 -12.87 -5.67 -0.90
C TRP A 492 -12.55 -6.43 -2.18
N VAL A 493 -11.30 -6.33 -2.65
CA VAL A 493 -10.83 -7.00 -3.88
C VAL A 493 -9.96 -8.20 -3.55
N ARG A 494 -8.89 -7.99 -2.78
CA ARG A 494 -7.88 -9.04 -2.49
C ARG A 494 -7.03 -8.69 -1.26
N ASN A 495 -6.55 -9.72 -0.54
CA ASN A 495 -5.53 -9.58 0.50
C ASN A 495 -4.13 -9.89 -0.04
N VAL A 496 -3.14 -9.14 0.45
CA VAL A 496 -1.73 -9.28 0.13
C VAL A 496 -1.00 -9.69 1.38
N THR A 497 -0.29 -10.81 1.36
CA THR A 497 0.58 -11.24 2.46
C THR A 497 1.92 -11.65 1.88
N VAL A 498 2.98 -10.92 2.23
CA VAL A 498 4.33 -11.14 1.70
C VAL A 498 5.35 -11.19 2.83
N GLY A 499 6.46 -11.92 2.60
CA GLY A 499 7.56 -12.04 3.56
C GLY A 499 8.31 -10.72 3.76
N ASN A 500 9.21 -10.69 4.75
CA ASN A 500 10.03 -9.51 5.07
C ASN A 500 11.01 -9.10 3.96
N ASP A 501 11.46 -10.07 3.14
CA ASP A 501 12.39 -9.84 2.03
C ASP A 501 11.77 -9.11 0.83
N TRP A 502 10.43 -9.00 0.80
CA TRP A 502 9.71 -8.38 -0.30
C TRP A 502 9.58 -6.87 -0.10
N THR A 503 9.99 -6.11 -1.11
CA THR A 503 9.88 -4.63 -1.16
C THR A 503 8.91 -4.16 -2.25
N ASN A 504 8.37 -5.08 -3.03
CA ASN A 504 7.35 -4.81 -4.04
C ASN A 504 6.42 -6.01 -4.22
N VAL A 505 5.25 -5.79 -4.80
CA VAL A 505 4.31 -6.85 -5.19
C VAL A 505 3.50 -6.39 -6.39
N THR A 506 3.24 -7.30 -7.32
CA THR A 506 2.36 -7.06 -8.46
C THR A 506 0.97 -7.62 -8.17
N LEU A 507 -0.04 -6.78 -8.36
CA LEU A 507 -1.45 -7.09 -8.18
C LEU A 507 -2.05 -7.26 -9.57
N GLU A 508 -2.39 -8.48 -9.94
CA GLU A 508 -2.92 -8.84 -11.27
C GLU A 508 -4.45 -9.01 -11.25
N ASP A 509 -5.03 -9.25 -12.43
CA ASP A 509 -6.48 -9.45 -12.65
C ASP A 509 -7.36 -8.25 -12.26
N LEU A 510 -6.83 -7.04 -12.40
CA LEU A 510 -7.56 -5.80 -12.11
C LEU A 510 -8.33 -5.28 -13.33
N VAL A 511 -9.38 -4.51 -13.08
CA VAL A 511 -10.19 -3.89 -14.13
C VAL A 511 -9.45 -2.68 -14.70
N PRO A 512 -9.32 -2.53 -16.04
CA PRO A 512 -8.68 -1.36 -16.65
C PRO A 512 -9.35 -0.03 -16.35
N GLY A 513 -8.57 1.04 -16.20
CA GLY A 513 -9.06 2.39 -15.94
C GLY A 513 -9.75 2.59 -14.58
N ARG A 514 -9.66 1.61 -13.67
CA ARG A 514 -10.28 1.66 -12.35
C ARG A 514 -9.28 2.10 -11.29
N GLN A 515 -9.76 2.86 -10.31
CA GLN A 515 -8.95 3.33 -9.19
C GLN A 515 -8.98 2.33 -8.03
N TYR A 516 -7.80 1.99 -7.53
CA TYR A 516 -7.62 1.09 -6.39
C TYR A 516 -6.82 1.76 -5.27
N THR A 517 -7.16 1.39 -4.03
CA THR A 517 -6.45 1.78 -2.82
C THR A 517 -5.81 0.54 -2.21
N LEU A 518 -4.51 0.55 -2.03
CA LEU A 518 -3.80 -0.48 -1.28
C LEU A 518 -3.46 0.04 0.10
N GLU A 519 -3.89 -0.68 1.13
CA GLU A 519 -3.53 -0.42 2.53
C GLU A 519 -2.56 -1.51 3.00
N VAL A 520 -1.36 -1.14 3.44
CA VAL A 520 -0.32 -2.09 3.88
C VAL A 520 0.12 -1.77 5.30
N ALA A 521 0.20 -2.80 6.15
CA ALA A 521 0.81 -2.76 7.47
C ALA A 521 1.99 -3.73 7.54
N THR A 522 3.03 -3.35 8.28
CA THR A 522 4.11 -4.26 8.67
C THR A 522 3.66 -5.12 9.84
N VAL A 523 4.15 -6.36 9.86
CA VAL A 523 3.87 -7.34 10.90
C VAL A 523 5.17 -7.75 11.56
N ALA A 524 5.19 -7.77 12.89
CA ALA A 524 6.27 -8.33 13.70
C ALA A 524 5.65 -9.16 14.83
N GLY A 525 5.71 -10.49 14.68
CA GLY A 525 5.01 -11.40 15.58
C GLY A 525 3.48 -11.17 15.56
N PRO A 526 2.81 -10.99 16.71
CA PRO A 526 1.36 -10.72 16.77
C PRO A 526 0.99 -9.25 16.50
N TYR A 527 1.97 -8.34 16.42
CA TYR A 527 1.70 -6.90 16.32
C TYR A 527 1.69 -6.42 14.87
N ARG A 528 0.76 -5.48 14.59
CA ARG A 528 0.62 -4.79 13.30
C ARG A 528 0.88 -3.30 13.49
N SER A 529 1.60 -2.70 12.54
CA SER A 529 1.72 -1.24 12.47
C SER A 529 0.39 -0.60 12.06
N PRO A 530 0.25 0.74 12.22
CA PRO A 530 -0.73 1.49 11.45
C PRO A 530 -0.61 1.20 9.95
N VAL A 531 -1.73 1.20 9.24
CA VAL A 531 -1.74 0.99 7.78
C VAL A 531 -1.25 2.25 7.07
N GLN A 532 -0.39 2.05 6.08
CA GLN A 532 -0.04 3.07 5.09
C GLN A 532 -0.89 2.83 3.84
N SER A 533 -1.48 3.88 3.27
CA SER A 533 -2.29 3.76 2.06
C SER A 533 -1.62 4.42 0.85
N ALA A 534 -1.80 3.79 -0.31
CA ALA A 534 -1.43 4.36 -1.60
C ALA A 534 -2.58 4.13 -2.61
N THR A 535 -2.82 5.12 -3.46
CA THR A 535 -3.89 5.08 -4.46
C THR A 535 -3.35 5.32 -5.85
N ASP A 536 -3.79 4.52 -6.81
CA ASP A 536 -3.50 4.74 -8.22
C ASP A 536 -4.58 4.08 -9.09
N TRP A 537 -4.59 4.42 -10.37
CA TRP A 537 -5.50 3.86 -11.36
C TRP A 537 -4.76 2.83 -12.20
N THR A 538 -5.43 1.73 -12.58
CA THR A 538 -4.95 0.86 -13.65
C THR A 538 -4.96 1.62 -14.98
N TYR A 539 -4.01 1.29 -15.87
CA TYR A 539 -3.92 1.99 -17.15
C TYR A 539 -5.15 1.70 -18.02
N PRO A 540 -5.80 2.70 -18.65
CA PRO A 540 -6.97 2.44 -19.47
C PRO A 540 -6.57 1.71 -20.75
N LEU A 541 -7.42 0.78 -21.21
CA LEU A 541 -7.17 0.05 -22.44
C LEU A 541 -7.63 0.88 -23.66
N ALA A 542 -6.79 0.97 -24.69
CA ALA A 542 -7.14 1.72 -25.90
C ALA A 542 -8.44 1.15 -26.52
N PRO A 543 -9.36 2.01 -26.98
CA PRO A 543 -10.59 1.56 -27.60
C PRO A 543 -10.29 0.75 -28.86
N ALA A 544 -10.90 -0.42 -28.98
CA ALA A 544 -10.81 -1.30 -30.13
C ALA A 544 -11.86 -0.92 -31.20
N GLY A 545 -11.73 -1.49 -32.40
CA GLY A 545 -12.72 -1.31 -33.47
C GLY A 545 -12.88 0.14 -33.94
N VAL A 546 -11.89 1.01 -33.69
CA VAL A 546 -11.96 2.41 -34.13
C VAL A 546 -12.00 2.45 -35.65
N THR A 547 -13.15 2.87 -36.16
CA THR A 547 -13.41 2.99 -37.58
C THR A 547 -13.93 4.38 -37.87
N LEU A 548 -13.53 4.88 -39.03
CA LEU A 548 -13.99 6.15 -39.57
C LEU A 548 -14.63 5.81 -40.91
N THR A 549 -15.89 6.19 -41.09
CA THR A 549 -16.68 5.81 -42.25
C THR A 549 -17.35 7.03 -42.86
N ASN A 550 -17.59 6.98 -44.16
CA ASN A 550 -18.34 7.99 -44.88
C ASN A 550 -19.61 7.41 -45.50
N THR A 551 -20.78 7.93 -45.11
CA THR A 551 -22.07 7.54 -45.69
C THR A 551 -22.42 8.38 -46.94
N ARG A 552 -21.52 8.46 -47.93
CA ARG A 552 -21.65 9.29 -49.14
C ARG A 552 -21.88 10.79 -48.89
N ARG A 553 -21.36 11.34 -47.79
CA ARG A 553 -21.48 12.75 -47.41
C ARG A 553 -20.19 13.53 -47.70
N PRO A 554 -20.27 14.67 -48.41
CA PRO A 554 -19.09 15.47 -48.72
C PRO A 554 -18.56 16.25 -47.51
N LEU A 555 -19.40 16.57 -46.53
CA LEU A 555 -19.07 17.47 -45.41
C LEU A 555 -19.00 16.78 -44.04
N GLY A 556 -19.03 15.45 -44.00
CA GLY A 556 -19.04 14.74 -42.72
C GLY A 556 -18.53 13.33 -42.77
N LEU A 557 -18.06 12.88 -41.60
CA LEU A 557 -17.53 11.54 -41.35
C LEU A 557 -18.10 11.03 -40.02
N SER A 558 -18.44 9.75 -39.97
CA SER A 558 -18.95 9.09 -38.78
C SER A 558 -17.89 8.15 -38.22
N ALA A 559 -17.51 8.41 -36.98
CA ALA A 559 -16.60 7.61 -36.20
C ALA A 559 -17.37 6.61 -35.35
N PHE A 560 -16.87 5.39 -35.26
CA PHE A 560 -17.39 4.32 -34.43
C PHE A 560 -16.23 3.63 -33.72
N TRP A 561 -16.48 3.15 -32.51
CA TRP A 561 -15.52 2.36 -31.74
C TRP A 561 -16.26 1.40 -30.81
N ASP A 562 -15.58 0.33 -30.43
CA ASP A 562 -16.15 -0.67 -29.53
C ASP A 562 -16.31 -0.11 -28.11
N LYS A 563 -17.19 -0.75 -27.33
CA LYS A 563 -17.28 -0.47 -25.90
C LYS A 563 -15.92 -0.76 -25.25
N ALA A 564 -15.32 0.26 -24.63
CA ALA A 564 -14.06 0.11 -23.93
C ALA A 564 -14.18 -0.89 -22.76
N ALA A 565 -13.14 -1.71 -22.57
CA ALA A 565 -13.05 -2.64 -21.47
C ALA A 565 -12.61 -1.90 -20.19
N GLY A 566 -13.40 -2.03 -19.12
CA GLY A 566 -13.14 -1.40 -17.83
C GLY A 566 -13.85 -0.05 -17.66
N ASP A 567 -13.31 0.77 -16.76
CA ASP A 567 -13.91 2.03 -16.36
C ASP A 567 -13.34 3.18 -17.19
N VAL A 568 -14.24 3.99 -17.75
CA VAL A 568 -13.91 5.13 -18.60
C VAL A 568 -14.60 6.37 -18.04
N ASP A 569 -13.86 7.47 -17.99
CA ASP A 569 -14.45 8.77 -17.62
C ASP A 569 -14.96 9.50 -18.88
N GLN A 570 -14.16 9.53 -19.95
CA GLN A 570 -14.50 10.20 -21.21
C GLN A 570 -13.63 9.72 -22.37
N PHE A 571 -14.09 9.95 -23.60
CA PHE A 571 -13.29 9.77 -24.81
C PHE A 571 -12.93 11.13 -25.42
N HIS A 572 -11.67 11.28 -25.82
CA HIS A 572 -11.17 12.43 -26.55
C HIS A 572 -10.88 12.04 -28.00
N LEU A 573 -11.64 12.61 -28.93
CA LEU A 573 -11.49 12.40 -30.36
C LEU A 573 -10.68 13.53 -30.96
N GLN A 574 -9.58 13.19 -31.63
CA GLN A 574 -8.79 14.12 -32.43
C GLN A 574 -8.92 13.75 -33.89
N LEU A 575 -9.61 14.61 -34.65
CA LEU A 575 -9.73 14.49 -36.10
C LEU A 575 -8.89 15.59 -36.75
N TYR A 576 -7.95 15.23 -37.61
CA TYR A 576 -7.12 16.19 -38.32
C TYR A 576 -6.87 15.75 -39.76
N SER A 577 -6.45 16.70 -40.59
CA SER A 577 -6.01 16.44 -41.96
C SER A 577 -4.55 16.87 -42.13
N LYS A 578 -3.80 16.20 -43.01
CA LYS A 578 -2.45 16.63 -43.37
C LYS A 578 -2.44 17.82 -44.34
N SER A 579 -3.51 17.98 -45.12
CA SER A 579 -3.62 19.06 -46.13
C SER A 579 -4.25 20.34 -45.59
N HIS A 580 -4.88 20.29 -44.41
CA HIS A 580 -5.53 21.43 -43.78
C HIS A 580 -5.11 21.51 -42.31
N ALA A 581 -4.79 22.71 -41.83
CA ALA A 581 -4.42 22.94 -40.42
C ALA A 581 -5.60 22.75 -39.45
N ALA A 582 -6.83 22.52 -39.94
CA ALA A 582 -8.01 22.38 -39.12
C ALA A 582 -8.02 21.02 -38.40
N GLN A 583 -7.74 21.05 -37.11
CA GLN A 583 -7.92 19.94 -36.18
C GLN A 583 -9.21 20.15 -35.38
N ARG A 584 -10.01 19.09 -35.24
CA ARG A 584 -11.21 19.04 -34.39
C ARG A 584 -10.93 18.13 -33.21
N ASN A 585 -10.99 18.70 -32.02
CA ASN A 585 -10.84 18.00 -30.76
C ASN A 585 -12.17 18.02 -30.03
N ILE A 586 -12.76 16.84 -29.80
CA ILE A 586 -14.06 16.70 -29.16
C ILE A 586 -13.93 15.75 -27.98
N SER A 587 -14.50 16.11 -26.84
CA SER A 587 -14.70 15.19 -25.72
C SER A 587 -16.15 14.69 -25.72
N VAL A 588 -16.31 13.39 -25.54
CA VAL A 588 -17.62 12.74 -25.39
C VAL A 588 -17.65 11.92 -24.11
N GLY A 589 -18.86 11.72 -23.58
CA GLY A 589 -19.06 10.96 -22.35
C GLY A 589 -18.68 9.48 -22.48
N PRO A 590 -18.64 8.76 -21.36
CA PRO A 590 -18.10 7.40 -21.28
C PRO A 590 -18.99 6.34 -21.94
N ASN A 591 -20.28 6.63 -22.14
CA ASN A 591 -21.23 5.72 -22.79
C ASN A 591 -21.38 5.95 -24.30
N THR A 592 -20.66 6.93 -24.85
CA THR A 592 -20.71 7.26 -26.27
C THR A 592 -19.77 6.35 -27.06
N HIS A 593 -20.29 5.70 -28.10
CA HIS A 593 -19.57 4.77 -28.98
C HIS A 593 -19.59 5.19 -30.45
N ASN A 594 -20.22 6.34 -30.76
CA ASN A 594 -20.25 6.92 -32.09
C ASN A 594 -20.20 8.44 -32.03
N PHE A 595 -19.64 9.06 -33.06
CA PHE A 595 -19.66 10.50 -33.21
C PHE A 595 -19.61 10.90 -34.68
N THR A 596 -20.41 11.88 -35.08
CA THR A 596 -20.40 12.37 -36.47
C THR A 596 -19.79 13.76 -36.52
N PHE A 597 -18.68 13.88 -37.24
CA PHE A 597 -18.04 15.15 -37.53
C PHE A 597 -18.74 15.80 -38.73
N LEU A 598 -19.13 17.07 -38.58
CA LEU A 598 -19.78 17.87 -39.62
C LEU A 598 -18.94 19.10 -39.96
N GLY A 599 -19.21 19.69 -41.13
CA GLY A 599 -18.49 20.88 -41.60
C GLY A 599 -17.03 20.60 -41.98
N LEU A 600 -16.76 19.39 -42.47
CA LEU A 600 -15.45 19.00 -42.99
C LEU A 600 -15.28 19.44 -44.45
N SER A 601 -14.03 19.57 -44.90
CA SER A 601 -13.70 19.86 -46.30
C SER A 601 -13.99 18.64 -47.18
N PRO A 602 -14.71 18.76 -48.30
CA PRO A 602 -14.98 17.63 -49.20
C PRO A 602 -13.76 17.14 -49.97
N GLY A 603 -13.66 15.83 -50.23
CA GLY A 603 -12.53 15.16 -50.92
C GLY A 603 -11.20 15.20 -50.17
N THR A 604 -11.24 15.32 -48.85
CA THR A 604 -10.07 15.44 -47.99
C THR A 604 -9.91 14.19 -47.14
N GLN A 605 -8.67 13.71 -47.02
CA GLN A 605 -8.35 12.62 -46.11
C GLN A 605 -8.24 13.14 -44.68
N TYR A 606 -8.96 12.49 -43.77
CA TYR A 606 -8.88 12.76 -42.34
C TYR A 606 -8.35 11.56 -41.57
N PHE A 607 -7.65 11.85 -40.49
CA PHE A 607 -7.07 10.90 -39.55
C PHE A 607 -7.76 11.11 -38.20
N LEU A 608 -8.38 10.06 -37.69
CA LEU A 608 -9.04 10.04 -36.39
C LEU A 608 -8.17 9.27 -35.39
N LYS A 609 -7.93 9.88 -34.24
CA LYS A 609 -7.36 9.23 -33.06
C LYS A 609 -8.37 9.32 -31.93
N VAL A 610 -8.82 8.18 -31.41
CA VAL A 610 -9.70 8.14 -30.24
C VAL A 610 -8.84 7.80 -29.03
N THR A 611 -8.90 8.65 -28.02
CA THR A 611 -8.14 8.49 -26.77
C THR A 611 -9.10 8.30 -25.62
N VAL A 612 -9.00 7.19 -24.91
CA VAL A 612 -9.75 6.96 -23.68
C VAL A 612 -9.04 7.65 -22.51
N LEU A 613 -9.82 8.23 -21.60
CA LEU A 613 -9.33 8.90 -20.40
C LEU A 613 -9.97 8.23 -19.17
N SER A 614 -9.11 7.82 -18.24
CA SER A 614 -9.49 7.34 -16.92
C SER A 614 -8.52 7.97 -15.92
N GLY A 615 -8.99 8.99 -15.20
CA GLY A 615 -8.20 9.76 -14.26
C GLY A 615 -7.07 10.53 -14.97
N PRO A 616 -5.81 10.44 -14.50
CA PRO A 616 -4.68 11.11 -15.14
C PRO A 616 -4.15 10.36 -16.37
N TYR A 617 -4.57 9.11 -16.60
CA TYR A 617 -4.03 8.25 -17.64
C TYR A 617 -4.86 8.32 -18.91
N ARG A 618 -4.15 8.19 -20.03
CA ARG A 618 -4.74 8.24 -21.37
C ARG A 618 -4.14 7.17 -22.25
N SER A 619 -5.00 6.47 -22.98
CA SER A 619 -4.58 5.44 -23.93
C SER A 619 -5.24 5.70 -25.27
N SER A 620 -4.45 5.67 -26.33
CA SER A 620 -4.90 6.08 -27.66
C SER A 620 -4.98 4.90 -28.60
N SER A 621 -6.04 4.87 -29.41
CA SER A 621 -6.17 3.94 -30.51
C SER A 621 -5.13 4.19 -31.62
N HIS A 622 -4.98 3.21 -32.50
CA HIS A 622 -4.42 3.46 -33.82
C HIS A 622 -5.28 4.46 -34.61
N PHE A 623 -4.66 5.10 -35.60
CA PHE A 623 -5.37 6.05 -36.45
C PHE A 623 -6.32 5.32 -37.38
N ALA A 624 -7.60 5.68 -37.34
CA ALA A 624 -8.54 5.37 -38.40
C ALA A 624 -8.48 6.47 -39.45
N THR A 625 -8.53 6.10 -40.74
CA THR A 625 -8.44 7.07 -41.83
C THR A 625 -9.55 6.86 -42.82
N GLU A 626 -10.13 7.96 -43.29
CA GLU A 626 -11.17 7.93 -44.31
C GLU A 626 -11.16 9.24 -45.10
N TRP A 627 -11.64 9.17 -46.34
CA TRP A 627 -11.81 10.31 -47.23
C TRP A 627 -13.24 10.83 -47.16
N THR A 628 -13.40 12.16 -47.11
CA THR A 628 -14.71 12.77 -47.38
C THR A 628 -15.07 12.59 -48.86
N TYR A 629 -16.35 12.35 -49.17
CA TYR A 629 -16.77 12.25 -50.56
C TYR A 629 -16.47 13.55 -51.31
N PRO A 630 -16.04 13.47 -52.59
CA PRO A 630 -15.88 14.65 -53.39
C PRO A 630 -17.23 15.30 -53.70
N LEU A 631 -17.23 16.61 -53.96
CA LEU A 631 -18.42 17.28 -54.48
C LEU A 631 -18.62 16.91 -55.95
N SER A 632 -19.87 16.64 -56.33
CA SER A 632 -20.26 16.56 -57.73
C SER A 632 -20.04 17.92 -58.37
N LEU A 633 -19.35 17.95 -59.51
CA LEU A 633 -19.22 19.17 -60.29
C LEU A 633 -20.59 19.57 -60.84
N ALA A 634 -20.87 20.86 -60.79
CA ALA A 634 -22.05 21.48 -61.37
C ALA A 634 -21.64 22.32 -62.58
N ASN A 635 -22.63 22.66 -63.42
CA ASN A 635 -22.43 23.50 -64.61
C ASN A 635 -21.43 22.93 -65.63
N VAL A 636 -21.49 21.61 -65.86
CA VAL A 636 -20.76 21.01 -66.97
C VAL A 636 -21.39 21.48 -68.27
N SER A 637 -20.65 22.22 -69.07
CA SER A 637 -21.07 22.72 -70.37
C SER A 637 -20.25 22.07 -71.47
N VAL A 638 -20.93 21.70 -72.56
CA VAL A 638 -20.29 21.10 -73.74
C VAL A 638 -20.72 21.90 -74.95
N GLN A 639 -19.75 22.44 -75.66
CA GLN A 639 -19.93 23.25 -76.86
C GLN A 639 -19.08 22.69 -78.00
N PRO A 640 -19.47 22.90 -79.27
CA PRO A 640 -18.59 22.59 -80.39
C PRO A 640 -17.28 23.37 -80.27
N GLY A 641 -16.17 22.69 -80.57
CA GLY A 641 -14.85 23.31 -80.61
C GLY A 641 -14.64 24.20 -81.84
N ARG A 642 -13.40 24.64 -82.05
CA ARG A 642 -13.06 25.49 -83.21
C ARG A 642 -13.10 24.71 -84.51
N ARG A 643 -12.80 23.42 -84.47
CA ARG A 643 -12.90 22.52 -85.63
C ARG A 643 -14.15 21.62 -85.54
N PRO A 644 -14.70 21.15 -86.68
CA PRO A 644 -15.83 20.22 -86.71
C PRO A 644 -15.61 18.87 -86.00
N GLN A 645 -14.38 18.55 -85.61
CA GLN A 645 -13.96 17.30 -84.97
C GLN A 645 -13.61 17.50 -83.48
N GLU A 646 -13.95 18.66 -82.93
CA GLU A 646 -13.60 19.07 -81.58
C GLU A 646 -14.86 19.33 -80.75
N LEU A 647 -14.79 18.99 -79.46
CA LEU A 647 -15.75 19.39 -78.45
C LEU A 647 -15.02 20.13 -77.32
N HIS A 648 -15.50 21.31 -76.99
CA HIS A 648 -15.05 22.08 -75.85
C HIS A 648 -15.89 21.73 -74.62
N VAL A 649 -15.25 21.23 -73.57
CA VAL A 649 -15.90 20.86 -72.30
C VAL A 649 -15.39 21.79 -71.21
N SER A 650 -16.29 22.39 -70.43
CA SER A 650 -15.91 23.24 -69.29
C SER A 650 -16.82 23.01 -68.09
N TRP A 651 -16.30 23.27 -66.89
CA TRP A 651 -17.01 23.06 -65.62
C TRP A 651 -16.54 24.05 -64.55
N VAL A 652 -17.33 24.15 -63.46
CA VAL A 652 -16.98 24.98 -62.30
C VAL A 652 -16.44 24.10 -61.18
N GLU A 653 -15.17 24.29 -60.81
CA GLU A 653 -14.56 23.57 -59.70
C GLU A 653 -15.04 24.14 -58.36
N SER A 654 -15.60 23.29 -57.51
CA SER A 654 -16.06 23.62 -56.15
C SER A 654 -15.19 22.90 -55.12
N GLY A 655 -14.14 23.59 -54.69
CA GLY A 655 -13.15 23.12 -53.72
C GLY A 655 -11.91 22.50 -54.37
N GLY A 656 -10.73 22.79 -53.81
CA GLY A 656 -9.46 22.50 -54.46
C GLY A 656 -8.97 21.05 -54.34
N GLY A 657 -8.14 20.65 -55.29
CA GLY A 657 -7.16 19.58 -55.13
C GLY A 657 -7.62 18.18 -55.52
N ARG A 658 -8.60 18.03 -56.41
CA ARG A 658 -9.15 16.73 -56.85
C ARG A 658 -8.63 16.33 -58.22
N ASP A 659 -8.51 15.02 -58.44
CA ASP A 659 -8.25 14.48 -59.77
C ASP A 659 -9.61 14.23 -60.46
N HIS A 660 -9.73 14.67 -61.71
CA HIS A 660 -10.94 14.51 -62.51
C HIS A 660 -10.68 13.56 -63.68
N LEU A 661 -11.67 12.73 -64.00
CA LEU A 661 -11.66 11.88 -65.19
C LEU A 661 -12.82 12.29 -66.09
N VAL A 662 -12.52 12.83 -67.26
CA VAL A 662 -13.53 13.15 -68.27
C VAL A 662 -13.78 11.90 -69.10
N GLN A 663 -14.99 11.35 -68.97
CA GLN A 663 -15.45 10.19 -69.72
C GLN A 663 -16.30 10.66 -70.89
N LEU A 664 -15.83 10.38 -72.11
CA LEU A 664 -16.52 10.66 -73.35
C LEU A 664 -17.12 9.38 -73.92
N SER A 665 -18.42 9.43 -74.20
CA SER A 665 -19.17 8.33 -74.78
C SER A 665 -20.00 8.77 -75.98
N VAL A 666 -20.25 7.86 -76.92
CA VAL A 666 -21.23 8.09 -77.99
C VAL A 666 -22.62 8.16 -77.35
N ALA A 667 -23.41 9.19 -77.66
CA ALA A 667 -24.70 9.40 -76.99
C ALA A 667 -25.71 8.27 -77.25
N GLU A 668 -25.73 7.71 -78.46
CA GLU A 668 -26.67 6.66 -78.86
C GLU A 668 -26.30 5.28 -78.31
N SER A 669 -25.04 4.85 -78.48
CA SER A 669 -24.60 3.50 -78.11
C SER A 669 -24.09 3.40 -76.67
N LEU A 670 -23.91 4.54 -75.98
CA LEU A 670 -23.27 4.64 -74.66
C LEU A 670 -21.87 4.03 -74.59
N SER A 671 -21.25 3.78 -75.75
CA SER A 671 -19.89 3.25 -75.83
C SER A 671 -18.90 4.33 -75.40
N ILE A 672 -18.06 4.00 -74.40
CA ILE A 672 -16.99 4.87 -73.95
C ILE A 672 -15.89 4.86 -75.01
N ILE A 673 -15.62 6.04 -75.57
CA ILE A 673 -14.63 6.20 -76.65
C ILE A 673 -13.30 6.65 -76.05
N ARG A 674 -13.35 7.47 -74.99
CA ARG A 674 -12.16 8.08 -74.42
C ARG A 674 -12.36 8.44 -72.95
N ASN A 675 -11.34 8.15 -72.14
CA ASN A 675 -11.21 8.60 -70.77
C ASN A 675 -9.97 9.48 -70.65
N VAL A 676 -10.14 10.74 -70.25
CA VAL A 676 -9.05 11.71 -70.12
C VAL A 676 -8.85 12.06 -68.66
N SER A 677 -7.69 11.73 -68.10
CA SER A 677 -7.30 12.16 -66.76
C SER A 677 -6.89 13.63 -66.80
N VAL A 678 -7.56 14.45 -66.01
CA VAL A 678 -7.36 15.90 -65.95
C VAL A 678 -6.60 16.26 -64.66
N PRO A 679 -5.46 16.96 -64.75
CA PRO A 679 -4.72 17.44 -63.60
C PRO A 679 -5.53 18.43 -62.74
N ARG A 680 -5.14 18.55 -61.46
CA ARG A 680 -5.79 19.45 -60.49
C ARG A 680 -5.76 20.91 -60.96
N GLY A 681 -6.88 21.61 -60.78
CA GLY A 681 -7.01 23.04 -61.09
C GLY A 681 -7.34 23.37 -62.55
N VAL A 682 -7.48 22.37 -63.43
CA VAL A 682 -7.96 22.57 -64.80
C VAL A 682 -9.48 22.50 -64.82
N THR A 683 -10.12 23.51 -65.42
CA THR A 683 -11.60 23.66 -65.47
C THR A 683 -12.20 23.56 -66.88
N GLN A 684 -11.36 23.35 -67.89
CA GLN A 684 -11.76 23.25 -69.29
C GLN A 684 -10.83 22.31 -70.07
N LEU A 685 -11.37 21.61 -71.06
CA LEU A 685 -10.67 20.64 -71.89
C LEU A 685 -11.28 20.58 -73.30
N ASP A 686 -10.43 20.59 -74.32
CA ASP A 686 -10.81 20.32 -75.70
C ASP A 686 -10.61 18.84 -76.05
N LEU A 687 -11.66 18.20 -76.56
CA LEU A 687 -11.66 16.81 -76.99
C LEU A 687 -11.60 16.75 -78.51
N GLU A 688 -10.43 16.38 -79.04
CA GLU A 688 -10.16 16.29 -80.48
C GLU A 688 -10.34 14.87 -81.03
N GLY A 689 -10.41 14.74 -82.36
CA GLY A 689 -10.45 13.46 -83.07
C GLY A 689 -11.85 12.84 -83.16
N LEU A 690 -12.89 13.66 -83.05
CA LEU A 690 -14.28 13.22 -83.03
C LEU A 690 -14.88 13.20 -84.44
N VAL A 691 -15.90 12.36 -84.63
CA VAL A 691 -16.69 12.31 -85.87
C VAL A 691 -17.57 13.57 -85.96
N PRO A 692 -17.46 14.38 -87.04
CA PRO A 692 -18.29 15.58 -87.24
C PRO A 692 -19.78 15.28 -87.27
N GLY A 693 -20.59 16.26 -86.84
CA GLY A 693 -22.05 16.18 -86.81
C GLY A 693 -22.62 15.09 -85.90
N SER A 694 -21.80 14.52 -85.01
CA SER A 694 -22.19 13.45 -84.09
C SER A 694 -22.49 13.99 -82.70
N GLN A 695 -23.40 13.30 -82.00
CA GLN A 695 -23.81 13.59 -80.63
C GLN A 695 -22.98 12.79 -79.63
N TYR A 696 -22.40 13.47 -78.64
CA TYR A 696 -21.58 12.87 -77.59
C TYR A 696 -22.12 13.18 -76.21
N ARG A 697 -21.91 12.21 -75.31
CA ARG A 697 -22.23 12.29 -73.89
C ARG A 697 -20.93 12.43 -73.10
N VAL A 698 -20.85 13.47 -72.27
CA VAL A 698 -19.71 13.78 -71.41
C VAL A 698 -20.13 13.68 -69.95
N GLU A 699 -19.34 12.97 -69.17
CA GLU A 699 -19.48 12.83 -67.72
C GLU A 699 -18.13 13.07 -67.07
N ILE A 700 -18.09 13.91 -66.04
CA ILE A 700 -16.85 14.20 -65.30
C ILE A 700 -16.91 13.46 -63.97
N ILE A 701 -15.99 12.52 -63.78
CA ILE A 701 -15.87 11.73 -62.56
C ILE A 701 -14.84 12.40 -61.67
N SER A 702 -15.30 12.95 -60.55
CA SER A 702 -14.42 13.48 -59.49
C SER A 702 -13.99 12.35 -58.58
N GLN A 703 -12.67 12.22 -58.37
CA GLN A 703 -12.09 11.18 -57.52
C GLN A 703 -11.37 11.79 -56.30
N ALA A 704 -11.63 11.23 -55.12
CA ALA A 704 -10.86 11.50 -53.90
C ALA A 704 -10.62 10.19 -53.15
N GLY A 705 -9.38 9.68 -53.22
CA GLY A 705 -9.04 8.35 -52.72
C GLY A 705 -9.87 7.26 -53.44
N PRO A 706 -10.57 6.37 -52.70
CA PRO A 706 -11.42 5.34 -53.30
C PRO A 706 -12.80 5.86 -53.74
N HIS A 707 -13.21 7.05 -53.29
CA HIS A 707 -14.55 7.56 -53.54
C HIS A 707 -14.61 8.30 -54.87
N ARG A 708 -15.63 7.95 -55.67
CA ARG A 708 -15.92 8.54 -56.98
C ARG A 708 -17.32 9.10 -57.00
N ILE A 709 -17.49 10.27 -57.60
CA ILE A 709 -18.81 10.84 -57.87
C ILE A 709 -18.81 11.41 -59.28
N SER A 710 -19.86 11.09 -60.02
CA SER A 710 -20.09 11.62 -61.35
C SER A 710 -20.81 12.96 -61.30
N SER A 711 -20.45 13.84 -62.23
CA SER A 711 -21.23 15.03 -62.55
C SER A 711 -22.58 14.68 -63.15
N GLN A 712 -23.42 15.70 -63.34
CA GLN A 712 -24.55 15.59 -64.26
C GLN A 712 -24.03 15.28 -65.67
N THR A 713 -24.80 14.49 -66.41
CA THR A 713 -24.49 14.20 -67.81
C THR A 713 -24.69 15.44 -68.66
N ALA A 714 -23.67 15.84 -69.42
CA ALA A 714 -23.78 16.88 -70.42
C ALA A 714 -23.74 16.28 -71.84
N ILE A 715 -24.53 16.85 -72.75
CA ILE A 715 -24.63 16.41 -74.15
C ILE A 715 -24.09 17.52 -75.03
N GLY A 716 -23.21 17.16 -75.96
CA GLY A 716 -22.64 18.07 -76.95
C GLY A 716 -22.77 17.52 -78.36
N TYR A 717 -22.84 18.43 -79.33
CA TYR A 717 -22.81 18.11 -80.76
C TYR A 717 -21.55 18.69 -81.37
N THR A 718 -20.90 17.89 -82.20
CA THR A 718 -19.87 18.38 -83.13
C THR A 718 -20.55 19.01 -84.34
N VAL A 719 -19.91 20.00 -84.97
CA VAL A 719 -20.47 20.66 -86.16
C VAL A 719 -20.39 19.72 -87.36
N PRO A 720 -21.45 19.57 -88.19
CA PRO A 720 -21.40 18.73 -89.38
C PRO A 720 -20.56 19.37 -90.50
N LEU A 721 -20.03 18.54 -91.40
CA LEU A 721 -19.31 19.03 -92.58
C LEU A 721 -20.26 19.46 -93.71
N PRO A 722 -19.89 20.46 -94.52
CA PRO A 722 -20.73 20.94 -95.61
C PRO A 722 -20.89 19.88 -96.73
N PRO A 723 -22.05 19.80 -97.40
CA PRO A 723 -22.28 18.89 -98.52
C PRO A 723 -21.25 19.06 -99.64
N ARG A 724 -20.95 17.98 -100.37
CA ARG A 724 -19.97 17.98 -101.48
C ARG A 724 -20.70 18.05 -102.83
N SER A 725 -20.00 18.47 -103.88
CA SER A 725 -20.45 18.39 -105.28
C SER A 725 -21.89 18.89 -105.55
N LEU A 726 -22.25 20.07 -105.03
CA LEU A 726 -23.57 20.65 -105.27
C LEU A 726 -23.76 20.99 -106.76
N SER A 727 -24.85 20.50 -107.35
CA SER A 727 -25.25 20.73 -108.74
C SER A 727 -26.75 21.04 -108.79
N ALA A 728 -27.16 21.89 -109.73
CA ALA A 728 -28.56 22.22 -109.97
C ALA A 728 -28.81 22.26 -111.49
N SER A 729 -29.93 21.69 -111.93
CA SER A 729 -30.31 21.63 -113.35
C SER A 729 -31.82 21.82 -113.54
N PRO A 730 -32.25 22.41 -114.66
CA PRO A 730 -33.66 22.50 -114.99
C PRO A 730 -34.29 21.13 -115.23
N VAL A 731 -35.52 20.95 -114.76
CA VAL A 731 -36.35 19.79 -115.09
C VAL A 731 -37.09 20.06 -116.41
N SER A 732 -37.56 19.03 -117.11
CA SER A 732 -38.37 19.16 -118.33
C SER A 732 -39.64 20.00 -118.13
N THR A 733 -40.12 20.15 -116.89
CA THR A 733 -41.19 21.04 -116.50
C THR A 733 -40.67 22.47 -116.27
N ALA A 734 -41.36 23.45 -116.84
CA ALA A 734 -40.95 24.85 -116.80
C ALA A 734 -40.95 25.47 -115.38
N TRP A 735 -41.42 24.78 -114.34
CA TRP A 735 -41.61 25.33 -112.99
C TRP A 735 -40.81 24.59 -111.90
N ALA A 736 -39.78 23.82 -112.26
CA ALA A 736 -39.00 23.06 -111.28
C ALA A 736 -37.49 23.01 -111.57
N LEU A 737 -36.69 22.91 -110.50
CA LEU A 737 -35.25 22.66 -110.55
C LEU A 737 -34.92 21.35 -109.81
N ALA A 738 -34.05 20.52 -110.38
CA ALA A 738 -33.49 19.37 -109.70
C ALA A 738 -32.13 19.76 -109.10
N VAL A 739 -32.01 19.65 -107.78
CA VAL A 739 -30.79 19.93 -107.01
C VAL A 739 -30.21 18.62 -106.53
N HIS A 740 -28.92 18.40 -106.74
CA HIS A 740 -28.19 17.20 -106.36
C HIS A 740 -26.91 17.54 -105.61
N TRP A 741 -26.56 16.73 -104.61
CA TRP A 741 -25.35 16.87 -103.81
C TRP A 741 -24.81 15.51 -103.38
N GLU A 742 -23.53 15.50 -103.02
CA GLU A 742 -22.86 14.39 -102.39
C GLU A 742 -22.85 14.52 -100.87
N THR A 743 -22.98 13.37 -100.24
CA THR A 743 -23.01 13.20 -98.81
C THR A 743 -21.66 13.52 -98.15
N PRO A 744 -21.57 14.44 -97.18
CA PRO A 744 -20.32 14.73 -96.49
C PRO A 744 -19.98 13.63 -95.46
N LEU A 745 -18.70 13.52 -95.11
CA LEU A 745 -18.23 12.61 -94.07
C LEU A 745 -18.75 13.04 -92.69
N GLY A 746 -19.03 12.06 -91.84
CA GLY A 746 -19.62 12.28 -90.51
C GLY A 746 -21.13 12.09 -90.48
N GLN A 747 -21.71 12.36 -89.31
CA GLN A 747 -23.14 12.25 -89.06
C GLN A 747 -23.84 13.58 -89.35
N ARG A 748 -25.16 13.51 -89.52
CA ARG A 748 -26.06 14.65 -89.73
C ARG A 748 -27.50 14.17 -89.54
N ASP A 749 -28.36 15.08 -89.10
CA ASP A 749 -29.76 14.78 -88.87
C ASP A 749 -30.60 15.05 -90.12
N ARG A 750 -30.22 16.08 -90.89
CA ARG A 750 -30.90 16.53 -92.10
C ARG A 750 -30.06 17.51 -92.91
N TYR A 751 -30.54 17.86 -94.10
CA TYR A 751 -30.07 19.00 -94.87
C TYR A 751 -31.12 20.10 -94.88
N LEU A 752 -30.66 21.35 -94.79
CA LEU A 752 -31.50 22.53 -94.99
C LEU A 752 -31.11 23.13 -96.34
N LEU A 753 -32.10 23.42 -97.19
CA LEU A 753 -31.93 24.09 -98.47
C LEU A 753 -32.63 25.44 -98.42
N SER A 754 -32.02 26.48 -98.99
CA SER A 754 -32.62 27.79 -99.18
C SER A 754 -32.65 28.13 -100.66
N VAL A 755 -33.80 28.48 -101.20
CA VAL A 755 -33.96 28.84 -102.61
C VAL A 755 -34.42 30.28 -102.71
N LEU A 756 -33.63 31.11 -103.37
CA LEU A 756 -33.89 32.54 -103.54
C LEU A 756 -33.88 32.89 -105.02
N GLU A 757 -34.87 33.66 -105.50
CA GLU A 757 -34.82 34.22 -106.85
C GLU A 757 -33.66 35.21 -106.96
N GLU A 758 -32.85 35.05 -107.99
CA GLU A 758 -31.65 35.86 -108.19
C GLU A 758 -32.01 37.34 -108.41
N GLY A 759 -31.50 38.22 -107.53
CA GLY A 759 -31.78 39.66 -107.55
C GLY A 759 -33.06 40.08 -106.82
N SER A 760 -33.81 39.13 -106.24
CA SER A 760 -34.99 39.42 -105.42
C SER A 760 -34.61 39.73 -103.97
N SER A 761 -35.34 40.65 -103.32
CA SER A 761 -35.25 40.90 -101.88
C SER A 761 -36.25 40.09 -101.07
N ALA A 762 -37.00 39.18 -101.71
CA ALA A 762 -37.95 38.31 -101.04
C ALA A 762 -37.22 37.33 -100.08
N PRO A 763 -37.87 36.88 -98.99
CA PRO A 763 -37.28 35.89 -98.11
C PRO A 763 -37.03 34.57 -98.87
N PRO A 764 -35.88 33.90 -98.65
CA PRO A 764 -35.60 32.64 -99.29
C PRO A 764 -36.59 31.57 -98.86
N ARG A 765 -37.00 30.71 -99.79
CA ARG A 765 -37.83 29.54 -99.49
C ARG A 765 -36.94 28.44 -98.93
N ASN A 766 -37.18 28.05 -97.69
CA ASN A 766 -36.45 26.96 -97.06
C ASN A 766 -37.15 25.61 -97.28
N LEU A 767 -36.37 24.58 -97.59
CA LEU A 767 -36.81 23.19 -97.70
C LEU A 767 -35.89 22.31 -96.85
N GLU A 768 -36.44 21.24 -96.27
CA GLU A 768 -35.65 20.24 -95.56
C GLU A 768 -35.56 18.96 -96.38
N ALA A 769 -34.36 18.35 -96.39
CA ALA A 769 -34.14 17.03 -96.96
C ALA A 769 -33.63 16.07 -95.87
N GLY A 770 -34.02 14.80 -95.96
CA GLY A 770 -33.61 13.78 -94.98
C GLY A 770 -32.10 13.59 -94.94
N LYS A 771 -31.57 13.01 -93.85
CA LYS A 771 -30.12 12.81 -93.67
C LYS A 771 -29.44 12.05 -94.81
N ASP A 772 -30.14 11.12 -95.44
CA ASP A 772 -29.62 10.25 -96.51
C ASP A 772 -30.01 10.73 -97.92
N SER A 773 -30.74 11.84 -98.01
CA SER A 773 -31.11 12.43 -99.30
C SER A 773 -29.86 12.99 -100.00
N THR A 774 -29.74 12.70 -101.29
CA THR A 774 -28.68 13.24 -102.18
C THR A 774 -29.25 14.10 -103.30
N ASN A 775 -30.57 14.20 -103.41
CA ASN A 775 -31.25 15.07 -104.37
C ASN A 775 -32.59 15.56 -103.81
N VAL A 776 -33.04 16.70 -104.33
CA VAL A 776 -34.38 17.26 -104.12
C VAL A 776 -34.81 17.98 -105.39
N THR A 777 -36.04 17.75 -105.81
CA THR A 777 -36.71 18.59 -106.81
C THR A 777 -37.42 19.73 -106.13
N VAL A 778 -37.12 20.97 -106.50
CA VAL A 778 -37.76 22.19 -105.98
C VAL A 778 -38.89 22.58 -106.95
N PRO A 779 -40.17 22.36 -106.58
CA PRO A 779 -41.32 22.67 -107.44
C PRO A 779 -41.79 24.13 -107.24
N GLN A 780 -42.80 24.54 -108.02
CA GLN A 780 -43.48 25.83 -107.90
C GLN A 780 -42.55 27.05 -108.09
N LEU A 781 -41.62 26.93 -109.03
CA LEU A 781 -40.76 28.02 -109.47
C LEU A 781 -41.35 28.70 -110.71
N GLU A 782 -41.01 29.96 -110.93
CA GLU A 782 -41.44 30.67 -112.13
C GLU A 782 -40.68 30.18 -113.36
N PRO A 783 -41.36 29.97 -114.51
CA PRO A 783 -40.71 29.65 -115.77
C PRO A 783 -39.70 30.69 -116.26
N GLY A 784 -38.55 30.21 -116.74
CA GLY A 784 -37.47 31.04 -117.28
C GLY A 784 -36.77 31.95 -116.27
N THR A 785 -36.80 31.63 -114.97
CA THR A 785 -36.24 32.43 -113.87
C THR A 785 -35.05 31.72 -113.23
N CYS A 786 -34.03 32.48 -112.82
CA CYS A 786 -32.80 31.97 -112.18
C CYS A 786 -32.88 32.05 -110.66
N TYR A 787 -32.45 30.99 -109.98
CA TYR A 787 -32.53 30.85 -108.53
C TYR A 787 -31.16 30.50 -107.93
N LEU A 788 -30.81 31.16 -106.83
CA LEU A 788 -29.70 30.83 -105.95
C LEU A 788 -30.15 29.80 -104.91
N VAL A 789 -29.53 28.62 -104.95
CA VAL A 789 -29.79 27.51 -104.04
C VAL A 789 -28.61 27.36 -103.07
N GLY A 790 -28.87 27.55 -101.78
CA GLY A 790 -27.94 27.28 -100.68
C GLY A 790 -28.30 25.97 -99.98
N ILE A 791 -27.31 25.20 -99.53
CA ILE A 791 -27.49 23.97 -98.75
C ILE A 791 -26.55 23.91 -97.54
N TRP A 792 -27.08 23.42 -96.42
CA TRP A 792 -26.37 23.16 -95.17
C TRP A 792 -26.62 21.72 -94.70
N ALA A 793 -25.62 21.10 -94.09
CA ALA A 793 -25.84 19.92 -93.25
C ALA A 793 -26.15 20.38 -91.82
N VAL A 794 -27.08 19.72 -91.14
CA VAL A 794 -27.54 20.08 -89.79
C VAL A 794 -27.35 18.91 -88.83
N ALA A 795 -26.83 19.18 -87.64
CA ALA A 795 -26.74 18.23 -86.53
C ALA A 795 -27.09 18.95 -85.21
N GLY A 796 -28.20 18.55 -84.59
CA GLY A 796 -28.79 19.23 -83.45
C GLY A 796 -29.08 20.71 -83.76
N PRO A 797 -28.57 21.66 -82.93
CA PRO A 797 -28.75 23.09 -83.15
C PRO A 797 -27.69 23.70 -84.10
N TYR A 798 -26.71 22.92 -84.58
CA TYR A 798 -25.58 23.44 -85.36
C TYR A 798 -25.73 23.11 -86.86
N HIS A 799 -25.29 24.04 -87.70
CA HIS A 799 -25.25 23.89 -89.16
C HIS A 799 -23.82 24.00 -89.68
N SER A 800 -23.54 23.32 -90.78
CA SER A 800 -22.27 23.43 -91.50
C SER A 800 -22.11 24.83 -92.12
N LEU A 801 -20.98 25.09 -92.78
CA LEU A 801 -20.92 26.22 -93.72
C LEU A 801 -21.87 25.98 -94.92
N PRO A 802 -22.45 27.03 -95.54
CA PRO A 802 -23.29 26.89 -96.73
C PRO A 802 -22.49 26.47 -97.97
N LYS A 803 -23.15 25.72 -98.86
CA LYS A 803 -22.76 25.59 -100.27
C LYS A 803 -23.84 26.17 -101.16
N ASN A 804 -23.45 27.05 -102.09
CA ASN A 804 -24.39 27.79 -102.94
C ASN A 804 -24.16 27.46 -104.42
N ILE A 805 -25.24 27.43 -105.21
CA ILE A 805 -25.22 27.29 -106.67
C ILE A 805 -26.39 28.07 -107.32
N THR A 806 -26.21 28.54 -108.55
CA THR A 806 -27.26 29.22 -109.32
C THR A 806 -27.70 28.36 -110.51
N SER A 807 -29.01 28.25 -110.76
CA SER A 807 -29.57 27.57 -111.95
C SER A 807 -30.92 28.18 -112.35
N CYS A 808 -31.28 28.09 -113.64
CA CYS A 808 -32.52 28.67 -114.18
C CYS A 808 -33.52 27.59 -114.63
N THR A 809 -34.81 27.89 -114.52
CA THR A 809 -35.90 27.03 -115.03
C THR A 809 -36.08 27.17 -116.54
N VAL A 810 -36.66 26.15 -117.19
CA VAL A 810 -36.98 26.17 -118.63
C VAL A 810 -38.11 27.18 -118.89
N PRO A 811 -38.11 27.93 -120.02
CA PRO A 811 -39.18 28.85 -120.35
C PRO A 811 -40.47 28.10 -120.73
N ALA A 812 -41.64 28.72 -120.57
CA ALA A 812 -42.91 28.11 -120.99
C ALA A 812 -43.13 28.22 -122.51
N ALA A 813 -43.69 27.17 -123.12
CA ALA A 813 -43.97 27.13 -124.55
C ALA A 813 -45.13 28.08 -124.95
N PRO A 814 -45.06 28.79 -126.09
CA PRO A 814 -46.16 29.61 -126.61
C PRO A 814 -47.41 28.78 -126.92
N THR A 815 -48.60 29.32 -126.66
CA THR A 815 -49.88 28.63 -126.87
C THR A 815 -50.79 29.37 -127.86
N ASN A 816 -51.85 28.71 -128.33
CA ASN A 816 -52.85 29.28 -129.24
C ASN A 816 -52.25 29.85 -130.55
N LEU A 817 -51.32 29.09 -131.17
CA LEU A 817 -50.74 29.44 -132.46
C LEU A 817 -51.80 29.38 -133.56
N SER A 818 -51.88 30.40 -134.40
CA SER A 818 -52.76 30.42 -135.57
C SER A 818 -52.01 30.87 -136.83
N LEU A 819 -52.38 30.32 -137.99
CA LEU A 819 -51.83 30.68 -139.30
C LEU A 819 -52.99 30.89 -140.27
N VAL A 820 -53.18 32.12 -140.73
CA VAL A 820 -54.32 32.52 -141.57
C VAL A 820 -53.84 33.19 -142.85
N ASN A 821 -54.61 33.03 -143.93
CA ASN A 821 -54.37 33.73 -145.18
C ASN A 821 -55.43 34.84 -145.36
N PRO A 822 -55.04 36.12 -145.46
CA PRO A 822 -55.98 37.24 -145.62
C PRO A 822 -56.52 37.43 -147.05
N GLY A 823 -56.37 36.45 -147.95
CA GLY A 823 -56.78 36.57 -149.36
C GLY A 823 -55.62 36.75 -150.34
N SER A 824 -54.38 36.54 -149.89
CA SER A 824 -53.16 36.81 -150.67
C SER A 824 -52.58 35.54 -151.29
N SER A 825 -51.95 35.71 -152.44
CA SER A 825 -51.14 34.68 -153.10
C SER A 825 -49.69 34.65 -152.61
N SER A 826 -49.24 35.62 -151.79
CA SER A 826 -47.84 35.72 -151.36
C SER A 826 -47.66 36.03 -149.87
N GLU A 827 -48.74 36.05 -149.09
CA GLU A 827 -48.68 36.43 -147.68
C GLU A 827 -49.48 35.48 -146.78
N LEU A 828 -48.97 35.27 -145.57
CA LEU A 828 -49.65 34.57 -144.48
C LEU A 828 -49.46 35.33 -143.17
N TYR A 829 -50.44 35.28 -142.28
CA TYR A 829 -50.40 35.93 -140.98
C TYR A 829 -50.36 34.89 -139.86
N THR A 830 -49.46 35.06 -138.89
CA THR A 830 -49.33 34.19 -137.72
C THR A 830 -49.52 34.98 -136.43
N SER A 831 -50.22 34.40 -135.45
CA SER A 831 -50.36 34.95 -134.10
C SER A 831 -50.32 33.86 -133.02
N TRP A 832 -49.89 34.21 -131.80
CA TRP A 832 -49.82 33.32 -130.62
C TRP A 832 -50.03 34.09 -129.31
N ASN A 833 -50.37 33.36 -128.25
CA ASN A 833 -50.46 33.90 -126.90
C ASN A 833 -49.08 33.96 -126.23
N LYS A 834 -48.82 35.05 -125.49
CA LYS A 834 -47.64 35.20 -124.62
C LYS A 834 -47.67 34.14 -123.49
N PRO A 835 -46.67 33.25 -123.37
CA PRO A 835 -46.61 32.25 -122.30
C PRO A 835 -46.16 32.89 -120.96
N PRO A 836 -46.43 32.24 -119.82
CA PRO A 836 -46.03 32.74 -118.50
C PRO A 836 -44.51 32.68 -118.28
N GLY A 837 -44.02 33.49 -117.35
CA GLY A 837 -42.60 33.54 -116.99
C GLY A 837 -41.72 34.37 -117.93
N ARG A 838 -40.42 34.35 -117.65
CA ARG A 838 -39.42 35.14 -118.36
C ARG A 838 -38.86 34.36 -119.54
N ARG A 839 -38.43 35.08 -120.57
CA ARG A 839 -37.76 34.55 -121.77
C ARG A 839 -36.95 35.67 -122.39
N ASP A 840 -35.95 35.31 -123.15
CA ASP A 840 -35.06 36.28 -123.77
C ASP A 840 -35.61 36.74 -125.12
N HIS A 841 -36.17 35.82 -125.92
CA HIS A 841 -36.76 36.10 -127.23
C HIS A 841 -37.67 34.94 -127.72
N TYR A 842 -38.39 35.16 -128.82
CA TYR A 842 -39.02 34.07 -129.60
C TYR A 842 -38.25 33.80 -130.88
N ARG A 843 -38.17 32.53 -131.27
CA ARG A 843 -37.69 32.08 -132.58
C ARG A 843 -38.82 31.40 -133.33
N ILE A 844 -39.27 32.02 -134.42
CA ILE A 844 -40.38 31.54 -135.25
C ILE A 844 -39.83 30.97 -136.55
N THR A 845 -40.32 29.81 -136.94
CA THR A 845 -39.91 29.13 -138.16
C THR A 845 -41.10 28.83 -139.05
N LEU A 846 -41.02 29.24 -140.32
CA LEU A 846 -41.96 28.89 -141.37
C LEU A 846 -41.35 27.82 -142.28
N TYR A 847 -42.10 26.77 -142.54
CA TYR A 847 -41.76 25.64 -143.41
C TYR A 847 -42.69 25.66 -144.63
N ASN A 848 -42.17 25.46 -145.84
CA ASN A 848 -42.95 25.18 -147.04
C ASN A 848 -43.08 23.66 -147.13
N LEU A 849 -44.31 23.18 -146.98
CA LEU A 849 -44.62 21.76 -147.03
C LEU A 849 -44.65 21.23 -148.46
N SER A 850 -44.90 22.09 -149.46
CA SER A 850 -44.86 21.71 -150.87
C SER A 850 -43.44 21.39 -151.34
N THR A 851 -42.41 22.02 -150.78
CA THR A 851 -40.99 21.78 -151.09
C THR A 851 -40.22 21.06 -149.97
N GLN A 852 -40.89 20.73 -148.86
CA GLN A 852 -40.27 20.24 -147.62
C GLN A 852 -39.02 21.03 -147.17
N SER A 853 -39.05 22.35 -147.31
CA SER A 853 -37.93 23.21 -146.94
C SER A 853 -38.29 24.23 -145.85
N ARG A 854 -37.31 24.60 -145.03
CA ARG A 854 -37.40 25.73 -144.10
C ARG A 854 -37.25 27.02 -144.90
N VAL A 855 -38.28 27.86 -144.88
CA VAL A 855 -38.40 28.99 -145.80
C VAL A 855 -37.91 30.27 -145.15
N GLN A 856 -38.40 30.56 -143.95
CA GLN A 856 -38.08 31.78 -143.22
C GLN A 856 -37.95 31.47 -141.73
N VAL A 857 -37.04 32.20 -141.08
CA VAL A 857 -36.76 32.11 -139.64
C VAL A 857 -36.67 33.51 -139.10
N GLN A 858 -37.47 33.82 -138.10
CA GLN A 858 -37.53 35.15 -137.55
C GLN A 858 -37.33 35.10 -136.03
N THR A 859 -36.49 36.00 -135.54
CA THR A 859 -36.28 36.21 -134.11
C THR A 859 -37.00 37.47 -133.70
N LEU A 860 -37.90 37.37 -132.73
CA LEU A 860 -38.71 38.48 -132.25
C LEU A 860 -38.45 38.76 -130.77
N SER A 861 -38.73 40.00 -130.37
CA SER A 861 -38.65 40.41 -128.97
C SER A 861 -39.50 39.50 -128.07
N PRO A 862 -39.17 39.38 -126.78
CA PRO A 862 -39.89 38.50 -125.87
C PRO A 862 -41.38 38.87 -125.73
N ASP A 863 -41.80 40.07 -126.14
CA ASP A 863 -43.18 40.53 -126.05
C ASP A 863 -43.99 40.43 -127.36
N ALA A 864 -43.36 40.01 -128.46
CA ALA A 864 -44.06 39.83 -129.73
C ALA A 864 -45.15 38.75 -129.66
N GLN A 865 -46.27 38.97 -130.36
CA GLN A 865 -47.44 38.08 -130.38
C GLN A 865 -47.91 37.72 -131.79
N ASN A 866 -47.36 38.34 -132.82
CA ASN A 866 -47.74 38.11 -134.21
C ASN A 866 -46.59 38.38 -135.17
N ILE A 867 -46.74 37.88 -136.40
CA ILE A 867 -45.86 38.17 -137.53
C ILE A 867 -46.60 37.98 -138.85
N THR A 868 -46.29 38.80 -139.84
CA THR A 868 -46.67 38.62 -141.23
C THR A 868 -45.53 37.99 -142.01
N TRP A 869 -45.83 36.94 -142.76
CA TRP A 869 -44.96 36.31 -143.72
C TRP A 869 -45.25 36.87 -145.10
N THR A 870 -44.23 37.35 -145.80
CA THR A 870 -44.35 37.94 -147.15
C THR A 870 -43.42 37.22 -148.13
N HIS A 871 -43.64 37.45 -149.43
CA HIS A 871 -42.88 36.84 -150.53
C HIS A 871 -42.99 35.31 -150.58
N LEU A 872 -44.16 34.79 -150.21
CA LEU A 872 -44.45 33.36 -150.28
C LEU A 872 -44.81 32.93 -151.69
N GLU A 873 -44.53 31.68 -152.01
CA GLU A 873 -44.91 31.08 -153.29
C GLU A 873 -46.43 30.88 -153.35
N ALA A 874 -47.06 31.30 -154.44
CA ALA A 874 -48.49 31.17 -154.67
C ALA A 874 -48.94 29.72 -154.81
N GLY A 875 -50.12 29.39 -154.27
CA GLY A 875 -50.70 28.04 -154.25
C GLY A 875 -50.00 27.03 -153.32
N SER A 876 -48.99 27.43 -152.55
CA SER A 876 -48.18 26.51 -151.73
C SER A 876 -48.72 26.37 -150.30
N ARG A 877 -48.46 25.21 -149.68
CA ARG A 877 -48.86 24.91 -148.30
C ARG A 877 -47.69 25.18 -147.34
N PHE A 878 -47.92 25.96 -146.29
CA PHE A 878 -46.92 26.31 -145.29
C PHE A 878 -47.29 25.80 -143.89
N ALA A 879 -46.29 25.62 -143.02
CA ALA A 879 -46.43 25.32 -141.59
C ALA A 879 -45.60 26.27 -140.74
N VAL A 880 -46.11 26.72 -139.59
CA VAL A 880 -45.39 27.63 -138.69
C VAL A 880 -45.20 27.06 -137.28
N GLN A 881 -44.05 27.32 -136.65
CA GLN A 881 -43.69 26.94 -135.28
C GLN A 881 -43.07 28.13 -134.52
N VAL A 882 -43.48 28.36 -133.27
CA VAL A 882 -42.95 29.42 -132.40
C VAL A 882 -42.20 28.78 -131.22
N THR A 883 -40.94 29.15 -131.01
CA THR A 883 -40.10 28.66 -129.90
C THR A 883 -39.78 29.78 -128.92
N ALA A 884 -40.04 29.61 -127.62
CA ALA A 884 -39.59 30.51 -126.56
C ALA A 884 -38.20 30.08 -126.06
N VAL A 885 -37.27 31.02 -125.90
CA VAL A 885 -35.87 30.76 -125.54
C VAL A 885 -35.47 31.51 -124.27
N LYS A 886 -34.79 30.86 -123.34
CA LYS A 886 -34.19 31.45 -122.13
C LYS A 886 -32.81 30.80 -121.88
N GLY A 887 -31.74 31.57 -122.02
CA GLY A 887 -30.37 31.05 -121.97
C GLY A 887 -30.17 29.90 -122.97
N SER A 888 -29.78 28.72 -122.46
CA SER A 888 -29.63 27.49 -123.25
C SER A 888 -30.91 26.63 -123.32
N SER A 889 -31.99 27.04 -122.66
CA SER A 889 -33.26 26.29 -122.61
C SER A 889 -34.26 26.81 -123.62
N GLU A 890 -34.97 25.89 -124.29
CA GLU A 890 -35.92 26.21 -125.37
C GLU A 890 -37.23 25.43 -125.20
N ALA A 891 -38.37 26.06 -125.51
CA ALA A 891 -39.69 25.44 -125.47
C ALA A 891 -40.51 25.79 -126.72
N SER A 892 -40.86 24.77 -127.51
CA SER A 892 -41.50 24.94 -128.83
C SER A 892 -43.01 24.73 -128.81
N SER A 893 -43.75 25.47 -129.63
CA SER A 893 -45.19 25.29 -129.88
C SER A 893 -45.47 24.09 -130.80
N ILE A 894 -46.76 23.71 -130.91
CA ILE A 894 -47.28 22.81 -131.93
C ILE A 894 -47.31 23.53 -133.29
N ASN A 895 -47.14 22.80 -134.41
CA ASN A 895 -47.14 23.36 -135.77
C ASN A 895 -48.56 23.57 -136.32
N VAL A 896 -48.80 24.67 -137.05
CA VAL A 896 -50.10 24.98 -137.71
C VAL A 896 -49.89 25.24 -139.20
N THR A 897 -50.80 24.79 -140.08
CA THR A 897 -50.62 24.83 -141.54
C THR A 897 -51.68 25.64 -142.30
N GLN A 898 -51.30 26.29 -143.41
CA GLN A 898 -52.21 27.06 -144.28
C GLN A 898 -51.69 27.17 -145.73
N TRP A 899 -52.57 27.38 -146.72
CA TRP A 899 -52.23 27.58 -148.14
C TRP A 899 -52.21 29.06 -148.56
N THR A 900 -51.38 29.40 -149.54
CA THR A 900 -51.45 30.65 -150.32
C THR A 900 -52.42 30.52 -151.50
N TYR A 901 -53.04 31.62 -151.97
CA TYR A 901 -53.93 31.57 -153.15
C TYR A 901 -53.16 31.21 -154.44
N PRO A 902 -53.72 30.39 -155.35
CA PRO A 902 -53.10 30.07 -156.63
C PRO A 902 -53.27 31.22 -157.64
N LEU A 903 -52.38 31.29 -158.64
CA LEU A 903 -52.48 32.24 -159.76
C LEU A 903 -53.36 31.69 -160.89
N ALA A 904 -54.14 32.56 -161.55
CA ALA A 904 -54.98 32.16 -162.69
C ALA A 904 -54.12 31.65 -163.87
N PRO A 905 -54.55 30.61 -164.60
CA PRO A 905 -53.82 30.14 -165.80
C PRO A 905 -53.69 31.24 -166.88
N ALA A 906 -52.67 31.19 -167.72
CA ALA A 906 -52.40 32.19 -168.77
C ALA A 906 -52.43 31.59 -170.18
N ASN A 907 -52.57 32.40 -171.22
CA ASN A 907 -52.50 32.00 -172.64
C ASN A 907 -53.42 30.83 -173.02
N LEU A 908 -54.70 30.90 -172.64
CA LEU A 908 -55.69 29.94 -173.10
C LEU A 908 -55.87 30.06 -174.63
N THR A 909 -55.63 28.99 -175.36
CA THR A 909 -55.81 28.89 -176.81
C THR A 909 -56.67 27.69 -177.14
N LEU A 910 -57.48 27.82 -178.19
CA LEU A 910 -58.38 26.79 -178.69
C LEU A 910 -58.03 26.45 -180.14
N GLY A 911 -58.07 25.17 -180.47
CA GLY A 911 -57.92 24.68 -181.84
C GLY A 911 -58.85 23.51 -182.14
N SER A 912 -59.20 23.30 -183.41
CA SER A 912 -60.07 22.23 -183.88
C SER A 912 -59.31 21.22 -184.75
N PRO A 913 -58.77 20.12 -184.17
CA PRO A 913 -58.00 19.12 -184.92
C PRO A 913 -58.84 18.28 -185.90
N SER A 914 -60.15 18.17 -185.66
CA SER A 914 -61.10 17.48 -186.54
C SER A 914 -62.51 18.00 -186.30
N ALA A 915 -63.46 17.63 -187.18
CA ALA A 915 -64.83 18.11 -187.15
C ALA A 915 -65.59 17.86 -185.83
N SER A 916 -65.15 16.95 -184.97
CA SER A 916 -65.81 16.63 -183.69
C SER A 916 -64.89 16.76 -182.47
N VAL A 917 -63.79 17.52 -182.58
CA VAL A 917 -62.76 17.61 -181.54
C VAL A 917 -62.33 19.05 -181.31
N LEU A 918 -62.24 19.46 -180.05
CA LEU A 918 -61.71 20.76 -179.61
C LEU A 918 -60.54 20.54 -178.64
N LEU A 919 -59.39 21.14 -178.97
CA LEU A 919 -58.20 21.16 -178.11
C LEU A 919 -58.14 22.51 -177.38
N ALA A 920 -58.11 22.48 -176.06
CA ALA A 920 -57.83 23.63 -175.23
C ALA A 920 -56.43 23.52 -174.61
N SER A 921 -55.62 24.56 -174.72
CA SER A 921 -54.27 24.59 -174.13
C SER A 921 -53.99 25.90 -173.41
N TRP A 922 -53.28 25.84 -172.28
CA TRP A 922 -52.95 26.98 -171.41
C TRP A 922 -51.54 26.83 -170.82
N ALA A 923 -50.93 27.97 -170.50
CA ALA A 923 -49.73 28.06 -169.68
C ALA A 923 -50.11 28.17 -168.20
N ALA A 924 -49.36 27.51 -167.32
CA ALA A 924 -49.50 27.76 -165.89
C ALA A 924 -48.77 29.05 -165.51
N ALA A 925 -49.46 29.98 -164.85
CA ALA A 925 -48.87 31.25 -164.39
C ALA A 925 -48.03 31.11 -163.10
N GLY A 926 -48.03 29.94 -162.47
CA GLY A 926 -47.23 29.64 -161.28
C GLY A 926 -46.94 28.14 -161.14
N ARG A 927 -46.00 27.79 -160.25
CA ARG A 927 -45.62 26.38 -160.00
C ARG A 927 -46.46 25.70 -158.91
N GLY A 928 -47.13 26.46 -158.05
CA GLY A 928 -47.83 25.94 -156.87
C GLY A 928 -49.32 25.62 -157.03
N ALA A 929 -49.90 25.64 -158.25
CA ALA A 929 -51.27 25.15 -158.41
C ALA A 929 -51.29 23.62 -158.23
N GLU A 930 -52.09 23.11 -157.28
CA GLU A 930 -52.26 21.66 -157.05
C GLU A 930 -53.00 20.99 -158.22
N GLY A 931 -53.88 21.73 -158.91
CA GLY A 931 -54.66 21.23 -160.04
C GLY A 931 -55.21 22.32 -160.95
N PHE A 932 -55.76 21.89 -162.10
CA PHE A 932 -56.52 22.72 -163.03
C PHE A 932 -57.89 22.11 -163.30
N VAL A 933 -58.93 22.94 -163.39
CA VAL A 933 -60.29 22.54 -163.74
C VAL A 933 -60.64 23.19 -165.07
N VAL A 934 -61.02 22.40 -166.08
CA VAL A 934 -61.39 22.87 -167.43
C VAL A 934 -62.85 22.54 -167.70
N ASP A 935 -63.63 23.56 -168.05
CA ASP A 935 -65.04 23.44 -168.43
C ASP A 935 -65.23 23.86 -169.89
N VAL A 936 -66.06 23.14 -170.65
CA VAL A 936 -66.49 23.50 -172.01
C VAL A 936 -68.00 23.61 -172.08
N TYR A 937 -68.45 24.69 -172.71
CA TYR A 937 -69.84 25.06 -172.86
C TYR A 937 -70.18 25.20 -174.34
N ASP A 938 -71.36 24.74 -174.75
CA ASP A 938 -71.94 25.06 -176.05
C ASP A 938 -72.48 26.50 -175.99
N THR A 939 -72.07 27.39 -176.90
CA THR A 939 -72.43 28.82 -176.79
C THR A 939 -73.87 29.11 -177.18
N ALA A 940 -74.49 28.29 -178.03
CA ALA A 940 -75.87 28.51 -178.46
C ALA A 940 -76.87 28.13 -177.36
N SER A 941 -76.56 27.04 -176.63
CA SER A 941 -77.41 26.56 -175.53
C SER A 941 -76.98 27.04 -174.14
N GLY A 942 -75.74 27.52 -173.99
CA GLY A 942 -75.14 27.85 -172.69
C GLY A 942 -74.87 26.64 -171.79
N THR A 943 -75.10 25.41 -172.29
CA THR A 943 -74.98 24.19 -171.48
C THR A 943 -73.53 23.72 -171.39
N ARG A 944 -73.12 23.25 -170.21
CA ARG A 944 -71.79 22.65 -170.03
C ARG A 944 -71.78 21.27 -170.66
N VAL A 945 -71.02 21.13 -171.75
CA VAL A 945 -70.89 19.89 -172.51
C VAL A 945 -69.64 19.10 -172.14
N GLY A 946 -68.71 19.70 -171.40
CA GLY A 946 -67.52 19.01 -170.88
C GLY A 946 -67.00 19.61 -169.57
N HIS A 947 -66.50 18.77 -168.68
CA HIS A 947 -65.84 19.15 -167.43
C HIS A 947 -64.72 18.17 -167.13
N THR A 948 -63.55 18.66 -166.72
CA THR A 948 -62.44 17.78 -166.31
C THR A 948 -61.58 18.48 -165.26
N VAL A 949 -61.16 17.70 -164.26
CA VAL A 949 -60.15 18.10 -163.28
C VAL A 949 -58.84 17.42 -163.67
N LEU A 950 -57.77 18.21 -163.69
CA LEU A 950 -56.43 17.81 -164.13
C LEU A 950 -55.43 18.11 -163.02
N GLY A 951 -54.34 17.34 -162.98
CA GLY A 951 -53.23 17.62 -162.07
C GLY A 951 -52.50 18.93 -162.42
N GLY A 952 -51.77 19.51 -161.46
CA GLY A 952 -51.04 20.77 -161.62
C GLY A 952 -49.97 20.81 -162.74
N ASN A 953 -49.65 19.68 -163.36
CA ASN A 953 -48.75 19.59 -164.52
C ASN A 953 -49.48 19.63 -165.87
N ALA A 954 -50.80 19.53 -165.90
CA ALA A 954 -51.54 19.57 -167.16
C ALA A 954 -51.50 20.96 -167.80
N ARG A 955 -51.30 20.99 -169.13
CA ARG A 955 -51.21 22.23 -169.93
C ARG A 955 -52.17 22.25 -171.11
N SER A 956 -52.86 21.15 -171.36
CA SER A 956 -53.86 21.06 -172.42
C SER A 956 -54.82 19.93 -172.15
N HIS A 957 -56.02 20.03 -172.72
CA HIS A 957 -57.03 18.98 -172.69
C HIS A 957 -57.78 18.94 -174.02
N ILE A 958 -58.14 17.73 -174.46
CA ILE A 958 -58.86 17.50 -175.71
C ILE A 958 -60.26 17.03 -175.39
N PHE A 959 -61.26 17.77 -175.85
CA PHE A 959 -62.66 17.39 -175.82
C PHE A 959 -63.02 16.72 -177.16
N LYS A 960 -63.59 15.51 -177.09
CA LYS A 960 -63.98 14.70 -178.27
C LYS A 960 -65.50 14.54 -178.33
N SER A 961 -66.00 14.08 -179.49
CA SER A 961 -67.43 13.84 -179.75
C SER A 961 -68.29 15.11 -179.69
N LEU A 962 -67.70 16.24 -180.06
CA LEU A 962 -68.39 17.51 -180.19
C LEU A 962 -69.15 17.58 -181.52
N SER A 963 -70.24 18.34 -181.55
CA SER A 963 -71.06 18.52 -182.76
C SER A 963 -70.26 19.29 -183.82
N PRO A 964 -70.19 18.78 -185.07
CA PRO A 964 -69.51 19.48 -186.16
C PRO A 964 -70.16 20.81 -186.54
N GLY A 965 -69.34 21.86 -186.67
CA GLY A 965 -69.78 23.21 -187.06
C GLY A 965 -70.34 24.07 -185.91
N THR A 966 -70.27 23.61 -184.65
CA THR A 966 -70.79 24.32 -183.47
C THR A 966 -69.72 25.17 -182.76
N LEU A 967 -70.10 26.35 -182.27
CA LEU A 967 -69.24 27.26 -181.49
C LEU A 967 -69.25 26.85 -179.99
N TYR A 968 -68.07 26.65 -179.40
CA TYR A 968 -67.90 26.26 -177.99
C TYR A 968 -67.10 27.30 -177.20
N SER A 969 -67.40 27.48 -175.91
CA SER A 969 -66.70 28.34 -174.94
C SER A 969 -65.96 27.51 -173.89
N VAL A 970 -64.70 27.82 -173.59
CA VAL A 970 -63.86 27.07 -172.65
C VAL A 970 -63.33 27.96 -171.52
N ALA A 971 -63.40 27.47 -170.28
CA ALA A 971 -62.88 28.14 -169.08
C ALA A 971 -61.90 27.22 -168.33
N VAL A 972 -60.77 27.76 -167.84
CA VAL A 972 -59.79 27.00 -167.04
C VAL A 972 -59.58 27.67 -165.68
N ARG A 973 -59.56 26.91 -164.57
CA ARG A 973 -59.32 27.44 -163.22
C ARG A 973 -58.20 26.67 -162.52
N ALA A 974 -57.25 27.35 -161.89
CA ALA A 974 -56.22 26.76 -161.04
C ALA A 974 -56.74 26.59 -159.60
N THR A 975 -56.37 25.51 -158.91
CA THR A 975 -56.79 25.20 -157.52
C THR A 975 -55.60 24.93 -156.60
N ALA A 976 -55.66 25.39 -155.35
CA ALA A 976 -54.74 25.03 -154.27
C ALA A 976 -55.51 24.97 -152.93
N GLY A 977 -55.66 23.77 -152.36
CA GLY A 977 -56.58 23.53 -151.25
C GLY A 977 -58.01 23.96 -151.61
N LEU A 978 -58.60 24.85 -150.80
CA LEU A 978 -59.93 25.42 -151.03
C LEU A 978 -59.91 26.68 -151.93
N PHE A 979 -58.73 27.19 -152.27
CA PHE A 979 -58.57 28.43 -153.04
C PHE A 979 -58.52 28.14 -154.54
N HIS A 980 -59.12 29.01 -155.37
CA HIS A 980 -59.14 28.85 -156.83
C HIS A 980 -59.05 30.19 -157.58
N ALA A 981 -58.52 30.15 -158.81
CA ALA A 981 -58.38 31.33 -159.69
C ALA A 981 -58.68 30.95 -161.15
N SER A 982 -59.57 31.68 -161.84
CA SER A 982 -60.09 31.35 -163.18
C SER A 982 -59.56 32.24 -164.31
N THR A 983 -59.39 31.69 -165.50
CA THR A 983 -59.15 32.44 -166.74
C THR A 983 -60.44 33.02 -167.32
N PRO A 984 -60.37 34.10 -168.13
CA PRO A 984 -61.49 34.50 -168.98
C PRO A 984 -61.81 33.41 -170.01
N ASN A 985 -63.08 33.30 -170.39
CA ASN A 985 -63.55 32.25 -171.32
C ASN A 985 -63.17 32.57 -172.77
N LEU A 986 -62.75 31.56 -173.55
CA LEU A 986 -62.43 31.71 -174.99
C LEU A 986 -63.40 30.88 -175.85
N THR A 987 -63.75 31.32 -177.06
CA THR A 987 -64.70 30.62 -177.95
C THR A 987 -64.08 30.16 -179.28
N HIS A 988 -64.50 29.01 -179.84
CA HIS A 988 -63.99 28.47 -181.11
C HIS A 988 -64.93 27.44 -181.79
N CYS A 989 -64.91 27.33 -183.13
CA CYS A 989 -65.75 26.42 -183.93
C CYS A 989 -65.01 25.14 -184.36
N THR A 990 -65.74 24.03 -184.53
CA THR A 990 -65.18 22.70 -184.86
C THR A 990 -64.94 22.43 -186.36
N ARG A 991 -65.44 23.26 -187.31
CA ARG A 991 -65.15 23.22 -188.77
C ARG A 991 -65.46 24.58 -189.45
N GLU A 992 -64.77 24.94 -190.55
CA GLU A 992 -64.98 26.21 -191.30
C GLU A 992 -66.45 26.43 -191.66
N CYS A 993 -67.00 27.57 -191.25
CA CYS A 993 -68.38 27.97 -191.50
C CYS A 993 -68.48 28.69 -192.86
N ASP A 994 -69.28 28.17 -193.80
CA ASP A 994 -69.60 28.90 -195.04
C ASP A 994 -70.32 30.21 -194.70
N ALA A 995 -69.81 31.29 -195.26
CA ALA A 995 -70.25 32.66 -194.98
C ALA A 995 -71.60 32.97 -195.63
N LEU A 996 -72.59 33.37 -194.83
CA LEU A 996 -73.70 34.22 -195.26
C LEU A 996 -74.18 35.10 -194.08
N LEU A 997 -73.78 36.38 -194.19
CA LEU A 997 -74.35 37.61 -193.64
C LEU A 997 -74.29 37.93 -192.13
N ALA A 998 -73.62 39.08 -191.91
CA ALA A 998 -73.83 40.14 -190.91
C ALA A 998 -73.41 39.90 -189.44
#